data_AF-A0A8C5A5P2-F1
#
_entry.id   AF-A0A8C5A5P2-F1
#
_cell.length_a   1.000
_cell.length_b   1.000
_cell.length_c   1.000
_cell.angle_alpha   90.00
_cell.angle_beta   90.00
_cell.angle_gamma   90.00
#
_symmetry.space_group_name_H-M   'P 1'
#
loop_
_entity.id
_entity.type
_entity.pdbx_description
1 polymer ?
#
loop_
_entity_poly.entity_id
_entity_poly.type
_entity_poly.pdbx_seq_one_letter_code
_entity_poly.pdbx_strand_id
1 'polypeptide(L)'
;MSAVSKRQQNKNIAAEERMAEGGVDELKQLEYLSLVSKVCTELDNHLGISDKDLAEFVISLAEKDPSFDGFKALLLKNGAEFTDSLVGNLLRLIQTMRPAFKESAGKGYEPPAKERNQKEKLKELFPALCRANEPSPKKVVDEDDVKVAADAMKELEMFMPSVSTSDSKSSRSRSDKRHRSRSRSRERDRDRNRDRRRRHRSRSGSRDGDRHRERDRDTRDRSRDTRGRSRDTRDRSRDDRDRTRGRDDKDRGKGRERSSRWAERSPSPRREKEPEKEADWKDKHVDRPPPEEPSVGDIYNGKITSIMQFGCFVQLEGLRKRWEGLVHISELRREGRVANVADVVTKGQRVKIKVLSFTGSKTSLSMKDVDQETGEDLNPNRRRNVGPDGGEEITMRNPDRPANLNLGHVPEMEQDDTLERKRLTKISDPEKWEIKQMIAANVLSKEEFPDFDDETGILPKVDDEEDEDLEIELVEEEPPFLRGHTKQSMDMSPVKIVKNPDGSLSQAAMMQSALAKERRELKQAAREAEMDSIPMGLNKHWVDPLPDVDGRQIAANMRGIGMMPNDIPEWKKHAFGGNKASYGKKTAMSILEQRESLPIYKLKEQLIQAVHDNQILIVIGETGSGKTTQITQYLAEAGYTTRGKIGCTQPRRVAAMSVAKRVSEEYGCCLGQEVGYTIRFEDCTSPETVIKYMTDGMLLRECLIDSELGQYAIIMLDEAHERTIHTDVLFGLLKKTVQKRTDMKLIVTSATLDAVKFSQYFYEAPIFTIPGRTYPVEVLYTKEPETDYLDASLITVMQIHLTEPPGDVLVFLTGQEEIDTACEILYERMKSLGPDVPELIILPVYSALPSEMQTRIFDPAPPGSRKVVIATNIAETSLTIDGIYYVVDPGFVKQKVYNSKTGIDQLVVTPISQAQAKQRAGRAGRTGPGKTYRLYTERAYRDEMLTTNVPEIQRTNLASTVLSLKAMGINDLLSFDFMDAPPMETLITAMEQLYTLGALDDEGLLTRLGRRMAEFPLEPMLCKMLIMSVHLGCSEEMLTIVSMLSVQNVFYRPKDKQALADQKKAKFHQPEGDHLTLLAVYNSWKNNKFSNPWCYENFIQARSLRRGQDIRKQMLGIMDRHKLDVVSCGKATVRVQKAICSGFFRNAAKKDPQEGYRTLIDQQVVYIHPSSALFNRQPEWVVYHELVLTTKEYMREVTTIDPRWLVEFSPAFFKVSDPTRLSKQKKQQRLEPLYNRYEEPNAWRISRAFRRR
;
A
#
# COMPACT_ATOMS: atom_id res chain seq x y z
N MET A 1 -16.29 10.77 66.52
CA MET A 1 -16.51 10.30 65.13
C MET A 1 -17.34 11.28 64.29
N SER A 2 -18.62 11.54 64.57
CA SER A 2 -19.45 12.47 63.77
C SER A 2 -18.80 13.83 63.46
N ALA A 3 -18.24 14.51 64.47
CA ALA A 3 -17.53 15.78 64.30
C ALA A 3 -16.24 15.71 63.44
N VAL A 4 -15.64 14.52 63.31
CA VAL A 4 -14.48 14.28 62.42
C VAL A 4 -14.97 14.13 60.99
N SER A 5 -16.05 13.38 60.75
CA SER A 5 -16.66 13.22 59.42
C SER A 5 -17.03 14.57 58.81
N LYS A 6 -17.66 15.46 59.58
CA LYS A 6 -17.99 16.82 59.12
C LYS A 6 -16.74 17.70 58.88
N ARG A 7 -15.70 17.58 59.71
CA ARG A 7 -14.42 18.26 59.45
C ARG A 7 -13.70 17.73 58.20
N GLN A 8 -13.89 16.47 57.84
CA GLN A 8 -13.33 15.89 56.62
C GLN A 8 -14.11 16.38 55.39
N GLN A 9 -15.45 16.33 55.40
CA GLN A 9 -16.27 16.84 54.28
C GLN A 9 -16.05 18.34 54.04
N ASN A 10 -16.05 19.18 55.08
CA ASN A 10 -15.77 20.61 54.92
C ASN A 10 -14.32 20.89 54.48
N LYS A 11 -13.37 19.98 54.69
CA LYS A 11 -12.01 20.09 54.13
C LYS A 11 -11.95 19.70 52.65
N ASN A 12 -12.73 18.70 52.22
CA ASN A 12 -12.79 18.31 50.81
C ASN A 12 -13.49 19.39 49.98
N ILE A 13 -14.64 19.92 50.45
CA ILE A 13 -15.35 21.01 49.76
C ILE A 13 -14.45 22.25 49.63
N ALA A 14 -13.76 22.64 50.70
CA ALA A 14 -12.79 23.75 50.67
C ALA A 14 -11.48 23.44 49.90
N ALA A 15 -11.31 22.21 49.38
CA ALA A 15 -10.24 21.85 48.45
C ALA A 15 -10.77 21.84 47.00
N GLU A 16 -11.99 21.34 46.77
CA GLU A 16 -12.70 21.42 45.49
C GLU A 16 -12.93 22.89 45.07
N GLU A 17 -13.36 23.76 45.99
CA GLU A 17 -13.50 25.20 45.74
C GLU A 17 -12.16 25.85 45.35
N ARG A 18 -11.06 25.49 46.03
CA ARG A 18 -9.71 26.01 45.72
C ARG A 18 -9.13 25.47 44.40
N MET A 19 -9.47 24.23 44.02
CA MET A 19 -9.09 23.68 42.73
C MET A 19 -9.91 24.30 41.58
N ALA A 20 -11.18 24.62 41.82
CA ALA A 20 -12.02 25.37 40.89
C ALA A 20 -11.54 26.82 40.69
N GLU A 21 -11.10 27.50 41.76
CA GLU A 21 -10.49 28.83 41.65
C GLU A 21 -9.20 28.82 40.80
N GLY A 22 -8.32 27.82 41.00
CA GLY A 22 -7.08 27.69 40.23
C GLY A 22 -7.29 27.55 38.72
N GLY A 23 -8.14 26.62 38.28
CA GLY A 23 -8.43 26.43 36.85
C GLY A 23 -9.12 27.62 36.17
N VAL A 24 -9.79 28.48 36.95
CA VAL A 24 -10.42 29.71 36.45
C VAL A 24 -9.39 30.85 36.26
N ASP A 25 -8.31 30.91 37.05
CA ASP A 25 -7.22 31.86 36.80
C ASP A 25 -6.28 31.40 35.68
N GLU A 26 -6.03 30.09 35.54
CA GLU A 26 -5.29 29.53 34.40
C GLU A 26 -5.99 29.84 33.06
N LEU A 27 -7.32 29.72 33.00
CA LEU A 27 -8.12 30.11 31.82
C LEU A 27 -8.01 31.60 31.49
N LYS A 28 -8.12 32.50 32.48
CA LYS A 28 -7.92 33.94 32.26
C LYS A 28 -6.49 34.26 31.80
N GLN A 29 -5.49 33.53 32.28
CA GLN A 29 -4.11 33.73 31.90
C GLN A 29 -3.86 33.28 30.45
N LEU A 30 -4.54 32.22 29.98
CA LEU A 30 -4.57 31.83 28.57
C LEU A 30 -5.32 32.84 27.69
N GLU A 31 -6.46 33.39 28.15
CA GLU A 31 -7.18 34.48 27.44
C GLU A 31 -6.32 35.74 27.32
N TYR A 32 -5.63 36.14 28.41
CA TYR A 32 -4.71 37.28 28.41
C TYR A 32 -3.52 37.05 27.47
N LEU A 33 -2.90 35.86 27.48
CA LEU A 33 -1.84 35.51 26.53
C LEU A 33 -2.34 35.51 25.06
N SER A 34 -3.59 35.13 24.81
CA SER A 34 -4.20 35.25 23.48
C SER A 34 -4.43 36.71 23.07
N LEU A 35 -4.81 37.59 24.01
CA LEU A 35 -4.93 39.02 23.77
C LEU A 35 -3.56 39.65 23.46
N VAL A 36 -2.53 39.36 24.26
CA VAL A 36 -1.14 39.82 24.05
C VAL A 36 -0.63 39.39 22.67
N SER A 37 -0.84 38.13 22.29
CA SER A 37 -0.44 37.61 20.97
C SER A 37 -1.12 38.35 19.80
N LYS A 38 -2.42 38.66 19.92
CA LYS A 38 -3.16 39.42 18.90
C LYS A 38 -2.74 40.89 18.84
N VAL A 39 -2.51 41.54 19.98
CA VAL A 39 -1.96 42.91 20.02
C VAL A 39 -0.57 42.96 19.38
N CYS A 40 0.29 41.98 19.66
CA CYS A 40 1.60 41.83 19.03
C CYS A 40 1.48 41.65 17.51
N THR A 41 0.51 40.85 17.04
CA THR A 41 0.25 40.64 15.60
C THR A 41 -0.23 41.93 14.91
N GLU A 42 -1.10 42.72 15.53
CA GLU A 42 -1.52 44.02 14.98
C GLU A 42 -0.40 45.06 14.96
N LEU A 43 0.48 45.06 15.97
CA LEU A 43 1.68 45.90 15.98
C LEU A 43 2.69 45.48 14.89
N ASP A 44 2.87 44.19 14.66
CA ASP A 44 3.74 43.67 13.59
C ASP A 44 3.18 44.01 12.20
N ASN A 45 1.88 43.77 11.97
CA ASN A 45 1.18 44.10 10.72
C ASN A 45 1.28 45.58 10.32
N HIS A 46 1.34 46.50 11.29
CA HIS A 46 1.31 47.95 11.04
C HIS A 46 2.65 48.67 11.25
N LEU A 47 3.60 48.10 12.00
CA LEU A 47 4.88 48.73 12.36
C LEU A 47 6.10 47.83 12.13
N GLY A 48 5.93 46.52 11.91
CA GLY A 48 7.01 45.54 11.81
C GLY A 48 7.72 45.26 13.15
N ILE A 49 7.00 45.38 14.27
CA ILE A 49 7.53 45.21 15.63
C ILE A 49 6.76 44.10 16.37
N SER A 50 7.32 42.90 16.37
CA SER A 50 6.79 41.72 17.07
C SER A 50 7.29 41.63 18.53
N ASP A 51 7.10 42.68 19.35
CA ASP A 51 7.56 42.73 20.75
C ASP A 51 6.41 42.46 21.75
N LYS A 52 6.59 41.44 22.59
CA LYS A 52 5.63 40.99 23.61
C LYS A 52 5.56 41.93 24.81
N ASP A 53 6.68 42.51 25.24
CA ASP A 53 6.73 43.40 26.39
C ASP A 53 6.12 44.75 26.02
N LEU A 54 6.30 45.19 24.77
CA LEU A 54 5.59 46.34 24.19
C LEU A 54 4.07 46.09 24.10
N ALA A 55 3.63 44.91 23.66
CA ALA A 55 2.21 44.56 23.60
C ALA A 55 1.56 44.58 25.00
N GLU A 56 2.21 44.02 26.02
CA GLU A 56 1.74 44.07 27.42
C GLU A 56 1.75 45.51 27.97
N PHE A 57 2.75 46.33 27.64
CA PHE A 57 2.77 47.74 28.01
C PHE A 57 1.61 48.54 27.39
N VAL A 58 1.33 48.35 26.09
CA VAL A 58 0.21 48.98 25.39
C VAL A 58 -1.15 48.58 25.99
N ILE A 59 -1.32 47.31 26.36
CA ILE A 59 -2.50 46.84 27.12
C ILE A 59 -2.59 47.59 28.46
N SER A 60 -1.49 47.70 29.21
CA SER A 60 -1.45 48.43 30.49
C SER A 60 -1.74 49.94 30.37
N LEU A 61 -1.61 50.54 29.19
CA LEU A 61 -2.00 51.93 28.94
C LEU A 61 -3.50 52.05 28.66
N ALA A 62 -4.08 51.10 27.90
CA ALA A 62 -5.53 51.02 27.67
C ALA A 62 -6.32 50.72 28.97
N GLU A 63 -5.70 50.07 29.95
CA GLU A 63 -6.28 49.86 31.28
C GLU A 63 -6.37 51.14 32.14
N LYS A 64 -5.51 52.15 31.88
CA LYS A 64 -5.45 53.39 32.67
C LYS A 64 -6.52 54.40 32.25
N ASP A 65 -6.67 54.61 30.94
CA ASP A 65 -7.71 55.46 30.36
C ASP A 65 -8.41 54.73 29.21
N PRO A 66 -9.58 54.09 29.44
CA PRO A 66 -10.29 53.30 28.43
C PRO A 66 -11.07 54.15 27.41
N SER A 67 -10.78 55.45 27.29
CA SER A 67 -11.37 56.35 26.30
C SER A 67 -10.40 56.53 25.12
N PHE A 68 -10.92 56.72 23.91
CA PHE A 68 -10.09 56.87 22.70
C PHE A 68 -9.10 58.02 22.81
N ASP A 69 -9.57 59.21 23.19
CA ASP A 69 -8.72 60.41 23.31
C ASP A 69 -7.72 60.29 24.48
N GLY A 70 -8.12 59.69 25.61
CA GLY A 70 -7.24 59.44 26.75
C GLY A 70 -6.13 58.44 26.44
N PHE A 71 -6.48 57.30 25.84
CA PHE A 71 -5.52 56.29 25.39
C PHE A 71 -4.55 56.86 24.33
N LYS A 72 -5.06 57.61 23.35
CA LYS A 72 -4.24 58.31 22.34
C LYS A 72 -3.27 59.32 23.00
N ALA A 73 -3.74 60.10 23.97
CA ALA A 73 -2.91 61.04 24.71
C ALA A 73 -1.83 60.34 25.56
N LEU A 74 -2.15 59.19 26.17
CA LEU A 74 -1.17 58.37 26.89
C LEU A 74 -0.12 57.75 25.97
N LEU A 75 -0.50 57.26 24.78
CA LEU A 75 0.44 56.73 23.79
C LEU A 75 1.41 57.82 23.31
N LEU A 76 0.88 58.98 22.89
CA LEU A 76 1.69 60.14 22.49
C LEU A 76 2.64 60.61 23.61
N LYS A 77 2.17 60.65 24.86
CA LYS A 77 2.98 61.03 26.03
C LYS A 77 4.12 60.05 26.33
N ASN A 78 4.00 58.79 25.91
CA ASN A 78 5.06 57.78 26.01
C ASN A 78 5.87 57.62 24.70
N GLY A 79 5.71 58.52 23.73
CA GLY A 79 6.50 58.54 22.50
C GLY A 79 5.98 57.66 21.36
N ALA A 80 4.76 57.13 21.45
CA ALA A 80 4.15 56.29 20.42
C ALA A 80 3.24 57.09 19.48
N GLU A 81 3.76 57.46 18.30
CA GLU A 81 2.99 58.09 17.22
C GLU A 81 2.26 57.04 16.37
N PHE A 82 1.17 56.48 16.92
CA PHE A 82 0.30 55.54 16.21
C PHE A 82 -0.82 56.26 15.45
N THR A 83 -1.25 55.70 14.31
CA THR A 83 -2.36 56.24 13.52
C THR A 83 -3.70 56.05 14.23
N ASP A 84 -4.62 57.00 14.06
CA ASP A 84 -5.94 56.98 14.72
C ASP A 84 -6.74 55.69 14.46
N SER A 85 -6.60 55.10 13.26
CA SER A 85 -7.17 53.79 12.92
C SER A 85 -6.55 52.64 13.72
N LEU A 86 -5.22 52.64 13.91
CA LEU A 86 -4.52 51.64 14.70
C LEU A 86 -4.86 51.77 16.19
N VAL A 87 -4.86 52.99 16.74
CA VAL A 87 -5.28 53.26 18.12
C VAL A 87 -6.72 52.79 18.37
N GLY A 88 -7.62 53.05 17.41
CA GLY A 88 -9.02 52.61 17.48
C GLY A 88 -9.18 51.09 17.43
N ASN A 89 -8.46 50.42 16.53
CA ASN A 89 -8.46 48.95 16.43
C ASN A 89 -7.88 48.30 17.69
N LEU A 90 -6.71 48.76 18.18
CA LEU A 90 -6.08 48.25 19.40
C LEU A 90 -7.00 48.41 20.61
N LEU A 91 -7.57 49.61 20.83
CA LEU A 91 -8.49 49.84 21.95
C LEU A 91 -9.72 48.94 21.88
N ARG A 92 -10.32 48.79 20.70
CA ARG A 92 -11.48 47.90 20.47
C ARG A 92 -11.13 46.43 20.70
N LEU A 93 -9.97 45.99 20.24
CA LEU A 93 -9.48 44.60 20.38
C LEU A 93 -9.21 44.27 21.85
N ILE A 94 -8.61 45.19 22.60
CA ILE A 94 -8.40 45.08 24.05
C ILE A 94 -9.74 45.08 24.81
N GLN A 95 -10.67 45.98 24.49
CA GLN A 95 -11.98 46.04 25.15
C GLN A 95 -12.88 44.83 24.88
N THR A 96 -12.76 44.17 23.72
CA THR A 96 -13.63 43.05 23.34
C THR A 96 -13.15 41.68 23.83
N MET A 97 -11.88 41.51 24.19
CA MET A 97 -11.31 40.22 24.64
C MET A 97 -10.77 40.24 26.09
N ARG A 98 -11.03 41.28 26.88
CA ARG A 98 -10.60 41.34 28.29
C ARG A 98 -11.65 40.71 29.23
N PRO A 99 -11.30 39.70 30.06
CA PRO A 99 -12.20 39.16 31.08
C PRO A 99 -12.43 40.17 32.22
N ALA A 100 -13.65 40.20 32.75
CA ALA A 100 -14.05 41.20 33.75
C ALA A 100 -13.53 40.86 35.17
N PHE A 101 -12.62 41.69 35.69
CA PHE A 101 -12.21 41.64 37.10
C PHE A 101 -13.33 42.11 38.04
N LYS A 102 -13.49 41.43 39.19
CA LYS A 102 -14.27 41.91 40.33
C LYS A 102 -13.33 42.44 41.40
N GLU A 103 -13.50 43.70 41.79
CA GLU A 103 -12.80 44.25 42.96
C GLU A 103 -13.35 43.67 44.27
N SER A 104 -12.46 43.47 45.24
CA SER A 104 -12.79 42.90 46.55
C SER A 104 -13.36 43.96 47.50
N ALA A 105 -14.66 44.24 47.38
CA ALA A 105 -15.37 45.12 48.32
C ALA A 105 -15.49 44.51 49.73
N GLY A 106 -15.46 45.36 50.76
CA GLY A 106 -15.30 44.96 52.17
C GLY A 106 -16.56 44.42 52.86
N LYS A 107 -16.37 44.01 54.13
CA LYS A 107 -17.39 43.37 55.01
C LYS A 107 -18.69 44.20 55.11
N GLY A 108 -19.80 43.61 54.65
CA GLY A 108 -21.16 44.15 54.79
C GLY A 108 -22.18 43.04 55.08
N TYR A 109 -23.20 43.35 55.89
CA TYR A 109 -24.15 42.40 56.48
C TYR A 109 -25.27 41.97 55.51
N GLU A 110 -25.65 40.68 55.49
CA GLU A 110 -26.75 40.15 54.66
C GLU A 110 -28.15 40.48 55.22
N PRO A 111 -29.12 40.79 54.33
CA PRO A 111 -30.54 40.45 54.49
C PRO A 111 -30.89 39.15 53.73
N PRO A 112 -31.92 38.40 54.17
CA PRO A 112 -32.10 36.99 53.77
C PRO A 112 -32.64 36.76 52.35
N ALA A 113 -32.25 35.61 51.78
CA ALA A 113 -32.59 35.20 50.43
C ALA A 113 -34.08 34.89 50.19
N LYS A 114 -34.52 35.08 48.94
CA LYS A 114 -35.64 34.34 48.34
C LYS A 114 -35.07 33.30 47.37
N GLU A 115 -35.59 32.08 47.41
CA GLU A 115 -35.11 30.97 46.60
C GLU A 115 -35.32 31.24 45.09
N ARG A 116 -34.26 31.12 44.29
CA ARG A 116 -34.34 31.07 42.82
C ARG A 116 -34.37 29.62 42.36
N ASN A 117 -35.21 29.34 41.36
CA ASN A 117 -35.47 27.97 40.90
C ASN A 117 -34.23 27.34 40.23
N GLN A 118 -34.03 26.03 40.40
CA GLN A 118 -32.96 25.25 39.73
C GLN A 118 -32.94 25.46 38.20
N LYS A 119 -34.10 25.76 37.61
CA LYS A 119 -34.27 26.00 36.17
C LYS A 119 -33.62 27.29 35.66
N GLU A 120 -33.29 28.23 36.53
CA GLU A 120 -32.50 29.43 36.18
C GLU A 120 -31.00 29.13 36.25
N LYS A 121 -30.54 28.44 37.31
CA LYS A 121 -29.14 27.98 37.40
C LYS A 121 -28.71 27.11 36.21
N LEU A 122 -29.56 26.18 35.78
CA LEU A 122 -29.32 25.37 34.57
C LEU A 122 -29.27 26.19 33.28
N LYS A 123 -29.91 27.37 33.25
CA LYS A 123 -29.94 28.26 32.09
C LYS A 123 -28.71 29.17 32.03
N GLU A 124 -28.12 29.51 33.18
CA GLU A 124 -26.81 30.19 33.28
C GLU A 124 -25.65 29.24 32.97
N LEU A 125 -25.68 27.98 33.43
CA LEU A 125 -24.62 27.00 33.13
C LEU A 125 -24.63 26.48 31.69
N PHE A 126 -25.79 26.32 31.03
CA PHE A 126 -25.88 25.76 29.67
C PHE A 126 -26.84 26.54 28.75
N PRO A 127 -26.56 27.81 28.42
CA PRO A 127 -27.46 28.64 27.60
C PRO A 127 -27.68 28.11 26.17
N ALA A 128 -26.74 27.32 25.63
CA ALA A 128 -26.75 26.86 24.24
C ALA A 128 -27.56 25.57 23.95
N LEU A 129 -28.03 24.84 24.97
CA LEU A 129 -28.50 23.44 24.82
C LEU A 129 -29.97 23.17 25.23
N CYS A 130 -30.78 24.21 25.47
CA CYS A 130 -32.11 24.05 26.08
C CYS A 130 -33.30 24.53 25.21
N ARG A 131 -33.56 23.86 24.07
CA ARG A 131 -34.92 23.75 23.50
C ARG A 131 -35.16 22.35 22.92
N ALA A 132 -36.33 21.79 23.22
CA ALA A 132 -36.88 20.58 22.60
C ALA A 132 -38.08 20.95 21.71
N ASN A 133 -38.45 20.06 20.79
CA ASN A 133 -39.41 20.33 19.71
C ASN A 133 -40.81 20.76 20.20
N GLU A 134 -41.30 21.91 19.71
CA GLU A 134 -42.74 22.23 19.71
C GLU A 134 -43.37 21.72 18.39
N PRO A 135 -44.43 20.87 18.45
CA PRO A 135 -45.10 20.37 17.25
C PRO A 135 -46.16 21.34 16.71
N SER A 136 -45.74 22.51 16.20
CA SER A 136 -46.61 23.38 15.38
C SER A 136 -45.81 24.40 14.55
N PRO A 137 -46.14 24.65 13.26
CA PRO A 137 -45.42 25.61 12.44
C PRO A 137 -45.80 27.05 12.80
N LYS A 138 -44.91 27.75 13.51
CA LYS A 138 -44.99 29.21 13.68
C LYS A 138 -44.29 29.87 12.50
N LYS A 139 -45.01 30.68 11.72
CA LYS A 139 -44.38 31.60 10.77
C LYS A 139 -43.57 32.63 11.56
N VAL A 140 -42.30 32.76 11.21
CA VAL A 140 -41.49 33.96 11.48
C VAL A 140 -40.95 34.39 10.13
N VAL A 141 -41.18 35.65 9.79
CA VAL A 141 -40.60 36.36 8.65
C VAL A 141 -40.16 37.67 9.25
N ASP A 142 -38.85 37.87 9.38
CA ASP A 142 -38.32 39.06 10.03
C ASP A 142 -38.41 40.25 9.06
N GLU A 143 -38.99 41.36 9.52
CA GLU A 143 -39.51 42.43 8.64
C GLU A 143 -38.40 43.28 7.97
N ASP A 144 -37.16 43.16 8.42
CA ASP A 144 -36.02 43.91 7.87
C ASP A 144 -35.34 43.19 6.69
N ASP A 145 -35.30 41.84 6.65
CA ASP A 145 -34.82 41.10 5.46
C ASP A 145 -35.74 41.36 4.24
N VAL A 146 -37.04 41.54 4.49
CA VAL A 146 -38.03 41.91 3.47
C VAL A 146 -37.75 43.31 2.90
N LYS A 147 -37.24 44.27 3.70
CA LYS A 147 -36.81 45.59 3.18
C LYS A 147 -35.59 45.48 2.26
N VAL A 148 -34.55 44.77 2.70
CA VAL A 148 -33.31 44.64 1.92
C VAL A 148 -33.60 43.97 0.57
N ALA A 149 -34.46 42.93 0.56
CA ALA A 149 -34.93 42.32 -0.68
C ALA A 149 -35.79 43.27 -1.53
N ALA A 150 -36.65 44.10 -0.92
CA ALA A 150 -37.52 45.02 -1.64
C ALA A 150 -36.76 46.16 -2.33
N ASP A 151 -35.78 46.79 -1.68
CA ASP A 151 -35.00 47.86 -2.31
C ASP A 151 -34.06 47.31 -3.40
N ALA A 152 -33.47 46.11 -3.23
CA ALA A 152 -32.69 45.45 -4.28
C ALA A 152 -33.53 45.06 -5.52
N MET A 153 -34.78 44.59 -5.32
CA MET A 153 -35.72 44.33 -6.42
C MET A 153 -36.12 45.62 -7.16
N LYS A 154 -36.25 46.73 -6.42
CA LYS A 154 -36.69 48.03 -6.91
C LYS A 154 -35.63 48.76 -7.76
N GLU A 155 -34.34 48.51 -7.54
CA GLU A 155 -33.28 48.91 -8.48
C GLU A 155 -33.33 48.11 -9.80
N LEU A 156 -33.74 46.84 -9.74
CA LEU A 156 -33.88 45.97 -10.92
C LEU A 156 -35.17 46.25 -11.73
N GLU A 157 -36.28 46.59 -11.08
CA GLU A 157 -37.55 46.93 -11.75
C GLU A 157 -37.50 48.25 -12.54
N MET A 158 -36.49 49.10 -12.34
CA MET A 158 -36.34 50.36 -13.10
C MET A 158 -35.99 50.17 -14.60
N PHE A 159 -35.67 48.97 -15.07
CA PHE A 159 -35.07 48.76 -16.40
C PHE A 159 -35.95 48.17 -17.51
N MET A 160 -37.11 47.52 -17.26
CA MET A 160 -37.95 46.96 -18.33
C MET A 160 -39.49 46.95 -18.07
N PRO A 161 -40.34 46.88 -19.13
CA PRO A 161 -41.78 47.23 -19.06
C PRO A 161 -42.77 46.06 -18.81
N SER A 162 -44.05 46.39 -18.66
CA SER A 162 -45.12 45.58 -18.05
C SER A 162 -46.19 44.98 -19.00
N VAL A 163 -47.05 44.06 -18.49
CA VAL A 163 -48.47 43.85 -18.91
C VAL A 163 -49.29 42.91 -17.94
N SER A 164 -50.38 43.46 -17.35
CA SER A 164 -51.67 42.91 -16.80
C SER A 164 -51.88 41.60 -15.96
N THR A 165 -52.44 41.76 -14.73
CA THR A 165 -53.63 41.05 -14.08
C THR A 165 -53.61 39.56 -13.61
N SER A 166 -54.47 39.04 -12.69
CA SER A 166 -55.15 39.56 -11.45
C SER A 166 -56.06 38.54 -10.67
N ASP A 167 -56.15 38.67 -9.33
CA ASP A 167 -57.33 38.49 -8.40
C ASP A 167 -57.77 37.12 -7.73
N SER A 168 -58.15 37.12 -6.41
CA SER A 168 -58.97 36.12 -5.62
C SER A 168 -58.82 36.23 -4.05
N LYS A 169 -59.72 35.66 -3.18
CA LYS A 169 -59.77 35.90 -1.68
C LYS A 169 -60.41 34.82 -0.72
N SER A 170 -59.88 34.63 0.52
CA SER A 170 -60.52 34.21 1.85
C SER A 170 -60.90 32.70 2.15
N SER A 171 -61.25 32.15 3.38
CA SER A 171 -60.93 32.37 4.85
C SER A 171 -61.61 31.34 5.86
N ARG A 172 -61.30 31.37 7.20
CA ARG A 172 -62.00 30.80 8.46
C ARG A 172 -61.85 29.29 8.89
N SER A 173 -62.16 28.77 10.13
CA SER A 173 -62.11 29.24 11.58
C SER A 173 -62.58 28.18 12.68
N ARG A 174 -62.18 28.30 13.99
CA ARG A 174 -62.78 27.77 15.30
C ARG A 174 -62.58 26.29 15.78
N SER A 175 -62.77 25.80 17.05
CA SER A 175 -62.62 26.29 18.48
C SER A 175 -63.00 25.25 19.62
N ASP A 176 -62.35 25.25 20.82
CA ASP A 176 -62.81 24.87 22.22
C ASP A 176 -63.15 23.40 22.70
N LYS A 177 -63.26 22.95 24.00
CA LYS A 177 -62.66 23.23 25.39
C LYS A 177 -63.17 22.22 26.52
N ARG A 178 -62.53 22.19 27.74
CA ARG A 178 -63.00 21.86 29.18
C ARG A 178 -62.87 20.48 29.96
N HIS A 179 -62.26 20.56 31.19
CA HIS A 179 -62.61 20.06 32.58
C HIS A 179 -62.47 18.61 33.23
N ARG A 180 -61.65 18.54 34.32
CA ARG A 180 -61.80 18.01 35.74
C ARG A 180 -62.36 16.59 36.13
N SER A 181 -61.61 15.82 36.96
CA SER A 181 -61.88 15.48 38.41
C SER A 181 -61.08 14.24 38.96
N ARG A 182 -61.52 13.52 40.02
CA ARG A 182 -60.71 12.58 40.89
C ARG A 182 -61.55 11.32 41.35
N SER A 183 -61.17 10.33 42.19
CA SER A 183 -60.13 10.10 43.26
C SER A 183 -60.05 8.60 43.72
N ARG A 184 -59.26 8.28 44.79
CA ARG A 184 -59.16 7.02 45.62
C ARG A 184 -58.24 5.87 45.12
N SER A 185 -57.78 4.88 45.93
CA SER A 185 -56.99 4.89 47.21
C SER A 185 -56.91 3.48 47.88
N ARG A 186 -55.70 2.97 48.23
CA ARG A 186 -55.35 1.94 49.28
C ARG A 186 -53.94 1.33 49.01
N GLU A 187 -53.31 0.50 49.87
CA GLU A 187 -52.77 0.72 51.24
C GLU A 187 -51.85 -0.50 51.63
N ARG A 188 -50.87 -0.31 52.53
CA ARG A 188 -50.10 -1.31 53.37
C ARG A 188 -48.99 -2.20 52.78
N ASP A 189 -47.76 -1.84 53.15
CA ASP A 189 -46.84 -2.54 54.09
C ASP A 189 -46.58 -4.06 54.00
N ARG A 190 -45.28 -4.42 53.95
CA ARG A 190 -44.59 -5.04 55.12
C ARG A 190 -43.06 -5.14 54.97
N ASP A 191 -42.33 -4.43 55.84
CA ASP A 191 -40.93 -4.72 56.19
C ASP A 191 -40.80 -5.98 57.07
N ARG A 192 -39.59 -6.59 57.08
CA ARG A 192 -38.85 -6.82 58.35
C ARG A 192 -37.37 -7.23 58.23
N ASN A 193 -36.55 -6.53 59.01
CA ASN A 193 -35.13 -6.81 59.26
C ASN A 193 -34.85 -8.03 60.15
N ARG A 194 -33.69 -8.68 59.93
CA ARG A 194 -32.69 -9.13 60.93
C ARG A 194 -31.43 -9.59 60.19
N ASP A 195 -30.20 -9.12 60.39
CA ASP A 195 -29.47 -8.50 61.52
C ASP A 195 -28.82 -9.50 62.52
N ARG A 196 -27.46 -9.54 62.48
CA ARG A 196 -26.48 -9.93 63.54
C ARG A 196 -26.16 -11.41 63.89
N ARG A 197 -24.93 -11.79 63.50
CA ARG A 197 -23.70 -11.93 64.36
C ARG A 197 -23.06 -13.32 64.60
N ARG A 198 -21.72 -13.30 64.45
CA ARG A 198 -20.66 -14.00 65.21
C ARG A 198 -20.52 -15.54 65.06
N ARG A 199 -19.34 -15.94 64.61
CA ARG A 199 -18.29 -16.48 65.51
C ARG A 199 -16.89 -16.16 64.96
N HIS A 200 -15.96 -15.82 65.86
CA HIS A 200 -14.52 -15.72 65.53
C HIS A 200 -13.85 -17.08 65.76
N ARG A 201 -12.79 -17.37 65.01
CA ARG A 201 -11.62 -18.09 65.54
C ARG A 201 -10.37 -17.69 64.78
N SER A 202 -9.42 -17.11 65.50
CA SER A 202 -8.05 -16.90 65.06
C SER A 202 -7.14 -17.92 65.75
N ARG A 203 -6.10 -18.40 65.05
CA ARG A 203 -4.80 -18.73 65.65
C ARG A 203 -3.73 -18.96 64.58
N SER A 204 -2.52 -18.58 64.93
CA SER A 204 -1.27 -18.91 64.24
C SER A 204 -0.80 -20.32 64.58
N GLY A 205 0.11 -20.89 63.79
CA GLY A 205 0.75 -22.17 64.07
C GLY A 205 1.60 -22.68 62.90
N SER A 206 2.90 -22.39 62.93
CA SER A 206 3.90 -22.91 61.99
C SER A 206 4.56 -24.19 62.53
N ARG A 207 4.66 -25.26 61.72
CA ARG A 207 5.86 -26.13 61.63
C ARG A 207 5.72 -27.28 60.62
N ASP A 208 6.83 -27.52 59.93
CA ASP A 208 7.47 -28.76 59.45
C ASP A 208 6.75 -30.12 59.65
N GLY A 209 6.87 -31.02 58.66
CA GLY A 209 6.48 -32.43 58.79
C GLY A 209 6.52 -33.21 57.46
N ASP A 210 7.65 -33.84 57.15
CA ASP A 210 7.82 -34.68 55.95
C ASP A 210 6.91 -35.92 55.89
N ARG A 211 6.61 -36.38 54.67
CA ARG A 211 7.04 -37.73 54.22
C ARG A 211 6.83 -37.98 52.73
N HIS A 212 7.83 -38.64 52.14
CA HIS A 212 7.88 -39.12 50.75
C HIS A 212 6.66 -39.96 50.31
N ARG A 213 6.38 -39.91 49.00
CA ARG A 213 6.28 -41.13 48.19
C ARG A 213 6.59 -40.85 46.71
N GLU A 214 7.81 -41.19 46.30
CA GLU A 214 8.13 -41.47 44.90
C GLU A 214 7.64 -42.89 44.55
N ARG A 215 7.19 -43.14 43.32
CA ARG A 215 8.01 -43.81 42.26
C ARG A 215 7.21 -44.18 41.01
N ASP A 216 7.93 -44.03 39.90
CA ASP A 216 7.99 -44.76 38.63
C ASP A 216 6.93 -45.81 38.20
N ARG A 217 6.66 -45.79 36.88
CA ARG A 217 6.84 -46.85 35.85
C ARG A 217 6.82 -48.34 36.30
N ASP A 218 6.33 -49.31 35.51
CA ASP A 218 6.37 -49.38 34.04
C ASP A 218 5.46 -50.49 33.41
N THR A 219 5.31 -50.46 32.08
CA THR A 219 5.05 -51.57 31.13
C THR A 219 3.71 -52.35 31.00
N ARG A 220 3.37 -52.60 29.70
CA ARG A 220 2.91 -53.86 29.04
C ARG A 220 1.41 -54.22 28.78
N ASP A 221 1.02 -53.99 27.52
CA ASP A 221 0.81 -55.00 26.44
C ASP A 221 -0.57 -55.72 26.23
N ARG A 222 -0.86 -55.96 24.94
CA ARG A 222 -1.80 -56.92 24.27
C ARG A 222 -3.25 -56.56 23.88
N SER A 223 -3.49 -56.88 22.60
CA SER A 223 -4.71 -56.88 21.77
C SER A 223 -5.62 -58.13 21.91
N ARG A 224 -6.93 -58.01 21.57
CA ARG A 224 -7.73 -58.84 20.59
C ARG A 224 -9.24 -58.54 20.68
N ASP A 225 -10.13 -58.88 19.73
CA ASP A 225 -10.00 -59.67 18.48
C ASP A 225 -10.82 -59.13 17.26
N THR A 226 -11.04 -59.99 16.26
CA THR A 226 -11.40 -59.84 14.84
C THR A 226 -12.77 -60.43 14.41
N ARG A 227 -13.14 -60.28 13.12
CA ARG A 227 -13.73 -61.27 12.15
C ARG A 227 -14.35 -60.52 10.94
N GLY A 228 -14.35 -60.95 9.66
CA GLY A 228 -13.79 -62.08 8.90
C GLY A 228 -13.58 -61.62 7.42
N ARG A 229 -13.60 -62.41 6.32
CA ARG A 229 -13.74 -63.86 6.07
C ARG A 229 -12.88 -64.27 4.83
N SER A 230 -13.35 -65.03 3.83
CA SER A 230 -12.50 -65.53 2.69
C SER A 230 -13.25 -66.03 1.44
N ARG A 231 -12.46 -66.28 0.36
CA ARG A 231 -12.69 -67.01 -0.93
C ARG A 231 -13.25 -66.21 -2.11
N ASP A 232 -12.77 -66.33 -3.36
CA ASP A 232 -11.55 -66.94 -3.98
C ASP A 232 -11.28 -66.13 -5.31
N THR A 233 -10.49 -66.44 -6.38
CA THR A 233 -9.88 -67.67 -6.96
C THR A 233 -8.78 -67.32 -8.03
N ARG A 234 -8.02 -68.35 -8.47
CA ARG A 234 -7.29 -68.63 -9.75
C ARG A 234 -7.41 -67.67 -10.97
N ASP A 235 -6.46 -67.59 -11.92
CA ASP A 235 -5.07 -68.12 -12.11
C ASP A 235 -4.43 -67.55 -13.43
N ARG A 236 -3.10 -67.72 -13.62
CA ARG A 236 -2.24 -67.45 -14.81
C ARG A 236 -1.80 -65.99 -15.11
N SER A 237 -0.66 -65.75 -15.77
CA SER A 237 0.77 -66.12 -15.51
C SER A 237 1.72 -65.48 -16.54
N ARG A 238 3.04 -65.53 -16.27
CA ARG A 238 4.23 -64.97 -17.00
C ARG A 238 4.61 -63.52 -16.70
N ASP A 239 5.87 -63.08 -16.76
CA ASP A 239 7.26 -63.63 -16.61
C ASP A 239 8.20 -62.42 -16.91
N ASP A 240 9.45 -62.25 -16.44
CA ASP A 240 10.31 -62.83 -15.38
C ASP A 240 11.58 -61.93 -15.24
N ARG A 241 12.45 -62.18 -14.24
CA ARG A 241 13.87 -61.74 -14.07
C ARG A 241 14.13 -60.36 -13.42
N ASP A 242 14.79 -60.19 -12.26
CA ASP A 242 15.37 -61.10 -11.23
C ASP A 242 16.62 -61.91 -11.74
N ARG A 243 17.83 -61.88 -11.14
CA ARG A 243 18.32 -62.48 -9.85
C ARG A 243 19.79 -62.07 -9.62
N THR A 244 20.41 -61.81 -8.45
CA THR A 244 20.06 -61.58 -7.02
C THR A 244 21.08 -60.51 -6.46
N ARG A 245 21.75 -60.43 -5.28
CA ARG A 245 22.09 -61.19 -4.02
C ARG A 245 22.51 -60.11 -2.95
N GLY A 246 23.06 -60.31 -1.72
CA GLY A 246 23.65 -61.41 -0.94
C GLY A 246 25.08 -61.04 -0.44
N ARG A 247 25.57 -61.33 0.78
CA ARG A 247 25.03 -62.07 1.96
C ARG A 247 25.83 -61.79 3.27
N ASP A 248 25.18 -61.99 4.44
CA ASP A 248 25.70 -62.53 5.74
C ASP A 248 26.87 -61.79 6.50
N ASP A 249 27.00 -61.74 7.86
CA ASP A 249 26.12 -62.04 9.03
C ASP A 249 26.74 -61.55 10.39
N LYS A 250 25.91 -61.45 11.46
CA LYS A 250 26.15 -61.54 12.93
C LYS A 250 27.17 -60.70 13.79
N ASP A 251 26.57 -59.92 14.71
CA ASP A 251 26.67 -59.96 16.20
C ASP A 251 27.92 -59.52 17.04
N ARG A 252 27.68 -58.57 17.99
CA ARG A 252 28.23 -58.40 19.38
C ARG A 252 29.74 -58.13 19.61
N GLY A 253 30.17 -57.31 20.59
CA GLY A 253 29.46 -56.40 21.51
C GLY A 253 30.17 -56.16 22.88
N LYS A 254 29.78 -55.08 23.60
CA LYS A 254 30.25 -54.58 24.94
C LYS A 254 31.60 -53.81 24.96
N GLY A 255 31.79 -52.84 25.88
CA GLY A 255 33.17 -52.38 26.15
C GLY A 255 33.61 -51.26 27.12
N ARG A 256 32.78 -50.39 27.72
CA ARG A 256 33.09 -49.50 28.89
C ARG A 256 34.41 -48.63 28.96
N GLU A 257 34.20 -47.32 29.12
CA GLU A 257 34.81 -46.41 30.14
C GLU A 257 36.33 -46.06 30.23
N ARG A 258 36.57 -44.74 30.46
CA ARG A 258 37.61 -44.07 31.30
C ARG A 258 39.08 -43.85 30.82
N SER A 259 39.33 -42.60 30.42
CA SER A 259 40.33 -41.64 30.98
C SER A 259 41.80 -42.01 31.26
N SER A 260 42.67 -41.18 30.68
CA SER A 260 43.87 -40.49 31.24
C SER A 260 45.23 -41.20 31.46
N ARG A 261 46.24 -40.61 30.78
CA ARG A 261 47.65 -40.34 31.18
C ARG A 261 48.63 -41.50 31.53
N TRP A 262 49.50 -41.76 30.55
CA TRP A 262 50.99 -41.56 30.57
C TRP A 262 51.92 -42.43 31.45
N ALA A 263 52.96 -42.96 30.76
CA ALA A 263 54.30 -43.39 31.23
C ALA A 263 54.37 -44.64 32.15
N GLU A 264 55.25 -45.62 31.89
CA GLU A 264 56.71 -45.50 32.09
C GLU A 264 57.61 -46.27 31.07
N ARG A 265 58.92 -46.43 31.34
CA ARG A 265 59.99 -46.78 30.37
C ARG A 265 60.88 -47.99 30.75
N SER A 266 61.02 -48.94 29.81
CA SER A 266 62.29 -49.67 29.51
C SER A 266 62.86 -50.59 30.64
N PRO A 267 64.06 -51.23 30.57
CA PRO A 267 65.08 -51.30 29.50
C PRO A 267 65.82 -52.67 29.24
N SER A 268 66.66 -52.68 28.18
CA SER A 268 68.02 -53.32 28.07
C SER A 268 68.18 -54.87 28.01
N PRO A 269 69.41 -55.46 27.84
CA PRO A 269 70.30 -55.29 26.66
C PRO A 269 71.12 -56.54 26.19
N ARG A 270 71.66 -56.50 24.94
CA ARG A 270 73.01 -56.94 24.48
C ARG A 270 73.14 -56.60 22.98
N ARG A 271 74.07 -55.72 22.55
CA ARG A 271 75.41 -55.98 21.94
C ARG A 271 75.36 -56.97 20.75
N GLU A 272 75.96 -56.70 19.59
CA GLU A 272 77.17 -55.87 19.27
C GLU A 272 76.98 -54.99 18.00
N LYS A 273 78.02 -54.34 17.45
CA LYS A 273 78.69 -53.08 17.88
C LYS A 273 79.48 -52.49 16.69
N GLU A 274 79.63 -51.16 16.61
CA GLU A 274 80.38 -50.41 15.58
C GLU A 274 81.89 -50.73 15.58
N PRO A 275 82.59 -50.55 14.43
CA PRO A 275 83.24 -49.25 14.10
C PRO A 275 83.18 -48.89 12.57
N GLU A 276 83.67 -47.77 12.02
CA GLU A 276 83.99 -46.40 12.49
C GLU A 276 84.00 -45.40 11.29
N LYS A 277 84.44 -44.15 11.53
CA LYS A 277 84.64 -43.07 10.53
C LYS A 277 85.59 -43.48 9.39
N GLU A 278 85.42 -42.84 8.23
CA GLU A 278 86.41 -41.86 7.75
C GLU A 278 85.81 -40.91 6.70
N ALA A 279 86.55 -39.87 6.33
CA ALA A 279 86.18 -38.91 5.29
C ALA A 279 87.41 -38.57 4.45
N ASP A 280 87.29 -38.59 3.12
CA ASP A 280 88.14 -37.77 2.26
C ASP A 280 87.55 -37.57 0.85
N TRP A 281 88.21 -36.72 0.06
CA TRP A 281 87.62 -35.98 -1.06
C TRP A 281 87.45 -36.80 -2.36
N LYS A 282 86.33 -36.61 -3.06
CA LYS A 282 86.36 -35.95 -4.40
C LYS A 282 84.99 -35.60 -5.01
N ASP A 283 84.98 -34.39 -5.56
CA ASP A 283 84.04 -33.78 -6.50
C ASP A 283 83.46 -34.72 -7.57
N LYS A 284 82.13 -34.65 -7.76
CA LYS A 284 81.50 -34.55 -9.09
C LYS A 284 80.05 -34.04 -9.02
N HIS A 285 79.79 -32.94 -9.72
CA HIS A 285 78.46 -32.39 -9.97
C HIS A 285 77.52 -33.35 -10.73
N VAL A 286 76.23 -33.32 -10.38
CA VAL A 286 75.11 -33.55 -11.31
C VAL A 286 74.00 -32.54 -10.95
N ASP A 287 73.87 -31.48 -11.73
CA ASP A 287 73.02 -30.33 -11.36
C ASP A 287 71.53 -30.64 -11.58
N ARG A 288 70.74 -30.60 -10.52
CA ARG A 288 69.27 -30.49 -10.63
C ARG A 288 68.95 -29.00 -10.84
N PRO A 289 68.33 -28.60 -11.98
CA PRO A 289 68.15 -27.18 -12.29
C PRO A 289 67.21 -26.50 -11.29
N PRO A 290 67.46 -25.23 -10.94
CA PRO A 290 66.48 -24.42 -10.19
C PRO A 290 65.16 -24.32 -10.97
N PRO A 291 64.01 -24.21 -10.28
CA PRO A 291 62.74 -23.93 -10.95
C PRO A 291 62.80 -22.63 -11.75
N GLU A 292 62.11 -22.61 -12.89
CA GLU A 292 62.19 -21.50 -13.85
C GLU A 292 61.21 -20.37 -13.52
N GLU A 293 60.20 -20.66 -12.68
CA GLU A 293 59.12 -19.75 -12.29
C GLU A 293 58.85 -19.80 -10.76
N PRO A 294 58.40 -18.69 -10.14
CA PRO A 294 58.11 -18.64 -8.70
C PRO A 294 56.73 -19.25 -8.34
N SER A 295 56.68 -20.09 -7.32
CA SER A 295 55.42 -20.65 -6.80
C SER A 295 54.67 -19.66 -5.89
N VAL A 296 53.35 -19.55 -6.09
CA VAL A 296 52.47 -18.71 -5.26
C VAL A 296 52.36 -19.31 -3.85
N GLY A 297 52.52 -18.46 -2.83
CA GLY A 297 52.44 -18.84 -1.42
C GLY A 297 53.75 -19.27 -0.78
N ASP A 298 54.83 -19.45 -1.55
CA ASP A 298 56.18 -19.73 -1.04
C ASP A 298 56.99 -18.45 -0.80
N ILE A 299 58.07 -18.61 -0.02
CA ILE A 299 58.94 -17.52 0.46
C ILE A 299 60.30 -17.61 -0.23
N TYR A 300 60.73 -16.50 -0.82
CA TYR A 300 62.00 -16.37 -1.52
C TYR A 300 62.85 -15.25 -0.89
N ASN A 301 64.16 -15.35 -1.08
CA ASN A 301 65.05 -14.21 -0.88
C ASN A 301 64.95 -13.28 -2.09
N GLY A 302 64.97 -11.98 -1.87
CA GLY A 302 64.95 -10.99 -2.95
C GLY A 302 65.76 -9.74 -2.62
N LYS A 303 66.09 -8.97 -3.66
CA LYS A 303 66.87 -7.74 -3.58
C LYS A 303 66.09 -6.58 -4.18
N ILE A 304 65.96 -5.48 -3.44
CA ILE A 304 65.21 -4.30 -3.87
C ILE A 304 65.93 -3.60 -5.03
N THR A 305 65.33 -3.59 -6.23
CA THR A 305 65.91 -3.00 -7.46
C THR A 305 65.54 -1.53 -7.62
N SER A 306 64.30 -1.17 -7.29
CA SER A 306 63.79 0.20 -7.39
C SER A 306 62.77 0.51 -6.30
N ILE A 307 62.63 1.79 -5.94
CA ILE A 307 61.67 2.30 -4.96
C ILE A 307 60.85 3.39 -5.66
N MET A 308 59.53 3.28 -5.57
CA MET A 308 58.56 4.26 -6.08
C MET A 308 57.61 4.69 -4.96
N GLN A 309 56.84 5.76 -5.19
CA GLN A 309 55.95 6.32 -4.16
C GLN A 309 54.86 5.34 -3.69
N PHE A 310 54.44 4.38 -4.53
CA PHE A 310 53.40 3.39 -4.24
C PHE A 310 53.92 2.01 -3.80
N GLY A 311 55.24 1.76 -3.83
CA GLY A 311 55.82 0.45 -3.50
C GLY A 311 57.28 0.30 -3.91
N CYS A 312 57.88 -0.85 -3.62
CA CYS A 312 59.23 -1.20 -4.07
C CYS A 312 59.22 -2.43 -4.99
N PHE A 313 60.10 -2.41 -6.00
CA PHE A 313 60.35 -3.55 -6.86
C PHE A 313 61.46 -4.41 -6.25
N VAL A 314 61.22 -5.72 -6.19
CA VAL A 314 62.13 -6.69 -5.60
C VAL A 314 62.39 -7.80 -6.62
N GLN A 315 63.67 -7.99 -6.94
CA GLN A 315 64.16 -9.07 -7.80
C GLN A 315 64.35 -10.33 -6.96
N LEU A 316 63.78 -11.45 -7.41
CA LEU A 316 63.87 -12.75 -6.74
C LEU A 316 65.26 -13.37 -6.98
N GLU A 317 65.93 -13.79 -5.91
CA GLU A 317 67.21 -14.52 -5.97
C GLU A 317 66.95 -16.05 -5.86
N GLY A 318 67.59 -16.85 -6.72
CA GLY A 318 67.50 -18.32 -6.69
C GLY A 318 66.69 -18.99 -7.80
N LEU A 319 66.10 -18.22 -8.71
CA LEU A 319 65.38 -18.72 -9.90
C LEU A 319 66.26 -18.70 -11.16
N ARG A 320 65.93 -19.55 -12.14
CA ARG A 320 66.68 -19.67 -13.40
C ARG A 320 66.56 -18.45 -14.33
N LYS A 321 65.45 -17.72 -14.22
CA LYS A 321 65.11 -16.50 -14.98
C LYS A 321 65.06 -15.30 -14.02
N ARG A 322 65.48 -14.12 -14.47
CA ARG A 322 65.31 -12.87 -13.69
C ARG A 322 63.83 -12.53 -13.60
N TRP A 323 63.27 -12.68 -12.41
CA TRP A 323 61.90 -12.27 -12.07
C TRP A 323 61.94 -11.09 -11.10
N GLU A 324 61.19 -10.04 -11.41
CA GLU A 324 60.96 -8.90 -10.52
C GLU A 324 59.46 -8.79 -10.20
N GLY A 325 59.13 -8.48 -8.95
CA GLY A 325 57.76 -8.26 -8.50
C GLY A 325 57.63 -6.98 -7.69
N LEU A 326 56.40 -6.52 -7.51
CA LEU A 326 56.07 -5.31 -6.76
C LEU A 326 55.57 -5.67 -5.35
N VAL A 327 56.19 -5.08 -4.33
CA VAL A 327 55.63 -4.98 -2.97
C VAL A 327 54.93 -3.62 -2.87
N HIS A 328 53.60 -3.62 -2.78
CA HIS A 328 52.81 -2.39 -2.60
C HIS A 328 53.03 -1.81 -1.19
N ILE A 329 52.93 -0.49 -1.02
CA ILE A 329 53.20 0.21 0.26
C ILE A 329 52.42 -0.37 1.47
N SER A 330 51.23 -0.92 1.24
CA SER A 330 50.38 -1.58 2.26
C SER A 330 50.85 -2.97 2.71
N GLU A 331 51.79 -3.60 1.99
CA GLU A 331 52.32 -4.95 2.21
C GLU A 331 53.83 -4.93 2.60
N LEU A 332 54.39 -3.75 2.88
CA LEU A 332 55.77 -3.58 3.37
C LEU A 332 55.94 -3.82 4.89
N ARG A 333 54.95 -3.46 5.72
CA ARG A 333 55.03 -3.55 7.18
C ARG A 333 53.71 -4.01 7.81
N ARG A 334 53.78 -4.76 8.92
CA ARG A 334 52.60 -5.27 9.65
C ARG A 334 51.96 -4.25 10.59
N GLU A 335 52.76 -3.36 11.17
CA GLU A 335 52.34 -2.40 12.20
C GLU A 335 52.71 -0.96 11.78
N GLY A 336 51.76 -0.04 12.00
CA GLY A 336 51.86 1.36 11.55
C GLY A 336 51.54 1.56 10.07
N ARG A 337 51.06 2.76 9.70
CA ARG A 337 50.91 3.17 8.30
C ARG A 337 52.26 3.70 7.80
N VAL A 338 52.77 3.12 6.71
CA VAL A 338 53.96 3.61 6.01
C VAL A 338 53.53 4.80 5.15
N ALA A 339 54.13 5.97 5.38
CA ALA A 339 53.86 7.18 4.60
C ALA A 339 54.75 7.29 3.35
N ASN A 340 56.06 7.04 3.49
CA ASN A 340 56.98 6.89 2.36
C ASN A 340 57.66 5.52 2.39
N VAL A 341 57.83 4.91 1.21
CA VAL A 341 58.50 3.59 1.08
C VAL A 341 59.99 3.67 1.46
N ALA A 342 60.64 4.81 1.22
CA ALA A 342 62.05 5.03 1.51
C ALA A 342 62.40 4.99 3.01
N ASP A 343 61.41 5.20 3.89
CA ASP A 343 61.61 5.15 5.35
C ASP A 343 61.74 3.72 5.89
N VAL A 344 61.45 2.71 5.04
CA VAL A 344 61.35 1.28 5.43
C VAL A 344 62.33 0.40 4.66
N VAL A 345 62.69 0.77 3.43
CA VAL A 345 63.59 -0.03 2.58
C VAL A 345 64.59 0.83 1.81
N THR A 346 65.82 0.34 1.68
CA THR A 346 66.91 0.98 0.92
C THR A 346 67.18 0.22 -0.39
N LYS A 347 67.48 0.94 -1.47
CA LYS A 347 67.80 0.34 -2.78
C LYS A 347 69.02 -0.59 -2.66
N GLY A 348 68.88 -1.84 -3.11
CA GLY A 348 69.91 -2.87 -3.01
C GLY A 348 69.89 -3.71 -1.73
N GLN A 349 69.03 -3.40 -0.75
CA GLN A 349 68.81 -4.22 0.45
C GLN A 349 68.24 -5.60 0.07
N ARG A 350 68.62 -6.63 0.85
CA ARG A 350 68.05 -7.99 0.76
C ARG A 350 66.92 -8.16 1.77
N VAL A 351 65.85 -8.83 1.34
CA VAL A 351 64.60 -9.04 2.08
C VAL A 351 64.05 -10.44 1.79
N LYS A 352 63.22 -10.98 2.69
CA LYS A 352 62.43 -12.20 2.48
C LYS A 352 61.03 -11.81 2.07
N ILE A 353 60.51 -12.44 1.02
CA ILE A 353 59.24 -12.05 0.37
C ILE A 353 58.40 -13.27 0.03
N LYS A 354 57.10 -13.19 0.32
CA LYS A 354 56.09 -14.18 -0.05
C LYS A 354 55.42 -13.77 -1.36
N VAL A 355 55.28 -14.73 -2.28
CA VAL A 355 54.53 -14.51 -3.53
C VAL A 355 53.04 -14.59 -3.20
N LEU A 356 52.29 -13.49 -3.42
CA LEU A 356 50.85 -13.45 -3.13
C LEU A 356 50.00 -13.89 -4.31
N SER A 357 50.35 -13.43 -5.51
CA SER A 357 49.64 -13.73 -6.75
C SER A 357 50.52 -13.42 -7.95
N PHE A 358 50.15 -14.00 -9.08
CA PHE A 358 50.83 -13.87 -10.36
C PHE A 358 49.79 -13.54 -11.43
N THR A 359 49.99 -12.44 -12.18
CA THR A 359 49.01 -11.95 -13.16
C THR A 359 49.73 -11.48 -14.42
N GLY A 360 49.74 -12.33 -15.46
CA GLY A 360 50.50 -12.09 -16.68
C GLY A 360 51.99 -11.96 -16.38
N SER A 361 52.59 -10.82 -16.74
CA SER A 361 54.00 -10.50 -16.46
C SER A 361 54.25 -9.86 -15.07
N LYS A 362 53.21 -9.65 -14.26
CA LYS A 362 53.30 -8.90 -12.99
C LYS A 362 53.14 -9.82 -11.79
N THR A 363 54.20 -9.94 -10.98
CA THR A 363 54.20 -10.66 -9.71
C THR A 363 53.90 -9.72 -8.54
N SER A 364 52.91 -10.05 -7.71
CA SER A 364 52.61 -9.30 -6.48
C SER A 364 53.22 -10.00 -5.25
N LEU A 365 53.94 -9.22 -4.45
CA LEU A 365 54.78 -9.70 -3.36
C LEU A 365 54.37 -9.05 -2.02
N SER A 366 54.60 -9.75 -0.90
CA SER A 366 54.45 -9.21 0.44
C SER A 366 55.68 -9.47 1.31
N MET A 367 56.14 -8.43 2.00
CA MET A 367 57.11 -8.52 3.09
C MET A 367 56.42 -8.66 4.45
N LYS A 368 55.18 -8.15 4.55
CA LYS A 368 54.35 -8.14 5.76
C LYS A 368 53.94 -9.53 6.28
N ASP A 369 53.75 -10.50 5.39
CA ASP A 369 53.37 -11.88 5.76
C ASP A 369 54.59 -12.77 6.13
N VAL A 370 55.82 -12.23 6.16
CA VAL A 370 57.06 -12.99 6.40
C VAL A 370 57.93 -12.32 7.46
N ASP A 371 58.37 -13.06 8.47
CA ASP A 371 59.42 -12.57 9.36
C ASP A 371 60.76 -12.50 8.61
N GLN A 372 61.38 -11.33 8.61
CA GLN A 372 62.63 -11.07 7.91
C GLN A 372 63.81 -11.80 8.60
N GLU A 373 63.79 -11.94 9.92
CA GLU A 373 64.89 -12.58 10.67
C GLU A 373 64.83 -14.10 10.57
N THR A 374 63.74 -14.74 11.06
CA THR A 374 63.60 -16.20 10.99
C THR A 374 63.30 -16.71 9.58
N GLY A 375 62.43 -16.02 8.84
CA GLY A 375 61.87 -16.51 7.57
C GLY A 375 60.58 -17.33 7.71
N GLU A 376 59.98 -17.37 8.90
CA GLU A 376 58.69 -18.05 9.11
C GLU A 376 57.52 -17.29 8.46
N ASP A 377 56.54 -18.05 7.98
CA ASP A 377 55.28 -17.54 7.42
C ASP A 377 54.37 -17.07 8.56
N LEU A 378 54.25 -15.74 8.71
CA LEU A 378 53.46 -15.12 9.76
C LEU A 378 51.94 -15.18 9.50
N ASN A 379 51.51 -15.68 8.33
CA ASN A 379 50.11 -15.72 7.91
C ASN A 379 49.81 -16.92 6.97
N PRO A 380 49.91 -18.18 7.48
CA PRO A 380 49.77 -19.38 6.66
C PRO A 380 48.35 -19.60 6.11
N ASN A 381 47.32 -19.06 6.77
CA ASN A 381 45.93 -19.21 6.33
C ASN A 381 45.65 -18.57 4.95
N ARG A 382 46.47 -17.59 4.51
CA ARG A 382 46.36 -16.97 3.17
C ARG A 382 46.57 -18.00 2.03
N ARG A 383 47.21 -19.15 2.31
CA ARG A 383 47.35 -20.29 1.37
C ARG A 383 46.04 -21.01 1.01
N ARG A 384 44.94 -20.79 1.75
CA ARG A 384 43.71 -21.61 1.61
C ARG A 384 42.68 -21.10 0.58
N ASN A 385 42.89 -19.91 0.01
CA ASN A 385 41.93 -19.28 -0.93
C ASN A 385 42.19 -19.54 -2.42
N VAL A 386 43.20 -20.33 -2.78
CA VAL A 386 43.46 -20.74 -4.17
C VAL A 386 43.71 -22.25 -4.21
N GLY A 387 42.63 -23.02 -4.44
CA GLY A 387 42.67 -24.47 -4.57
C GLY A 387 41.45 -24.96 -5.38
N PRO A 388 41.58 -25.99 -6.23
CA PRO A 388 40.59 -26.33 -7.25
C PRO A 388 39.44 -27.22 -6.73
N ASP A 389 38.81 -26.86 -5.60
CA ASP A 389 37.69 -27.62 -5.01
C ASP A 389 36.61 -26.70 -4.40
N GLY A 390 35.79 -26.11 -5.28
CA GLY A 390 34.74 -25.14 -4.93
C GLY A 390 33.40 -25.76 -4.51
N GLY A 391 33.41 -26.88 -3.79
CA GLY A 391 32.22 -27.74 -3.61
C GLY A 391 31.07 -27.17 -2.77
N GLU A 392 31.34 -26.39 -1.71
CA GLU A 392 30.34 -26.22 -0.62
C GLU A 392 29.49 -24.93 -0.65
N GLU A 393 29.75 -23.94 -1.53
CA GLU A 393 28.88 -22.74 -1.67
C GLU A 393 27.75 -22.87 -2.70
N ILE A 394 27.63 -24.01 -3.39
CA ILE A 394 26.69 -24.19 -4.52
C ILE A 394 25.21 -24.17 -4.07
N THR A 395 24.93 -24.43 -2.79
CA THR A 395 23.57 -24.61 -2.25
C THR A 395 22.72 -23.33 -2.12
N MET A 396 23.28 -22.13 -2.34
CA MET A 396 22.54 -20.85 -2.27
C MET A 396 22.69 -19.94 -3.49
N ARG A 397 23.09 -20.47 -4.66
CA ARG A 397 23.22 -19.69 -5.91
C ARG A 397 21.92 -19.70 -6.73
N ASN A 398 21.36 -18.52 -7.03
CA ASN A 398 20.23 -18.40 -7.97
C ASN A 398 20.72 -18.67 -9.42
N PRO A 399 20.11 -19.59 -10.19
CA PRO A 399 20.52 -19.89 -11.57
C PRO A 399 20.43 -18.70 -12.53
N ASP A 400 19.47 -17.80 -12.31
CA ASP A 400 19.16 -16.68 -13.21
C ASP A 400 20.01 -15.43 -12.95
N ARG A 401 21.08 -15.51 -12.12
CA ARG A 401 21.99 -14.38 -11.90
C ARG A 401 22.92 -14.20 -13.11
N PRO A 402 22.92 -13.04 -13.80
CA PRO A 402 23.95 -12.74 -14.80
C PRO A 402 25.33 -12.75 -14.13
N ALA A 403 26.31 -13.41 -14.75
CA ALA A 403 27.59 -13.72 -14.10
C ALA A 403 28.40 -12.47 -13.70
N ASN A 404 28.30 -11.41 -14.49
CA ASN A 404 29.21 -10.27 -14.43
C ASN A 404 28.55 -9.06 -13.76
N LEU A 405 28.66 -9.00 -12.42
CA LEU A 405 28.41 -7.78 -11.65
C LEU A 405 29.28 -7.76 -10.38
N ASN A 406 30.60 -7.65 -10.60
CA ASN A 406 31.53 -7.11 -9.60
C ASN A 406 31.80 -5.64 -9.96
N LEU A 407 31.64 -4.72 -9.02
CA LEU A 407 32.24 -3.40 -9.14
C LEU A 407 33.71 -3.52 -8.72
N GLY A 408 34.62 -3.33 -9.68
CA GLY A 408 36.07 -3.34 -9.45
C GLY A 408 36.80 -4.40 -10.27
N HIS A 409 37.56 -3.92 -11.26
CA HIS A 409 38.61 -4.57 -12.06
C HIS A 409 38.35 -6.00 -12.60
N VAL A 410 38.23 -6.09 -13.92
CA VAL A 410 38.29 -7.36 -14.67
C VAL A 410 39.75 -7.76 -14.91
N PRO A 411 40.05 -9.08 -14.84
CA PRO A 411 41.04 -9.76 -15.66
C PRO A 411 40.36 -10.79 -16.59
N GLU A 412 40.86 -10.93 -17.82
CA GLU A 412 40.30 -11.81 -18.86
C GLU A 412 41.00 -13.18 -18.93
N MET A 413 40.36 -14.14 -19.62
CA MET A 413 40.75 -15.49 -20.10
C MET A 413 39.57 -16.47 -19.87
N GLU A 414 39.17 -17.36 -20.78
CA GLU A 414 39.51 -17.57 -22.20
C GLU A 414 38.50 -18.60 -22.77
N GLN A 415 37.87 -18.38 -23.95
CA GLN A 415 37.42 -19.42 -24.90
C GLN A 415 36.73 -18.86 -26.17
N ASP A 416 36.75 -19.68 -27.23
CA ASP A 416 36.67 -19.29 -28.65
C ASP A 416 35.31 -18.86 -29.24
N ASP A 417 35.43 -18.24 -30.42
CA ASP A 417 34.49 -18.24 -31.54
C ASP A 417 33.08 -17.65 -31.37
N THR A 418 33.01 -16.31 -31.32
CA THR A 418 32.27 -15.56 -32.38
C THR A 418 32.62 -14.07 -32.41
N LEU A 419 33.49 -13.67 -33.35
CA LEU A 419 33.75 -12.28 -33.84
C LEU A 419 33.41 -11.13 -32.87
N GLU A 420 34.32 -10.85 -31.93
CA GLU A 420 34.17 -9.69 -31.04
C GLU A 420 34.37 -8.36 -31.80
N ARG A 421 33.30 -7.56 -31.94
CA ARG A 421 33.46 -6.13 -32.19
C ARG A 421 33.94 -5.46 -30.90
N LYS A 422 35.19 -4.96 -30.87
CA LYS A 422 35.67 -4.06 -29.80
C LYS A 422 34.64 -2.93 -29.58
N ARG A 423 34.28 -2.63 -28.33
CA ARG A 423 33.40 -1.50 -28.03
C ARG A 423 34.13 -0.18 -28.24
N LEU A 424 33.91 0.44 -29.39
CA LEU A 424 34.24 1.84 -29.63
C LEU A 424 33.61 2.73 -28.53
N THR A 425 34.38 3.69 -28.04
CA THR A 425 33.87 4.74 -27.14
C THR A 425 32.86 5.60 -27.91
N LYS A 426 31.59 5.65 -27.49
CA LYS A 426 30.59 6.50 -28.14
C LYS A 426 30.96 7.98 -27.98
N ILE A 427 31.42 8.55 -29.09
CA ILE A 427 31.66 9.97 -29.34
C ILE A 427 30.31 10.70 -29.32
N SER A 428 30.24 11.94 -28.82
CA SER A 428 29.01 12.73 -28.86
C SER A 428 28.75 13.34 -30.24
N ASP A 429 27.49 13.65 -30.57
CA ASP A 429 27.13 14.18 -31.90
C ASP A 429 27.85 15.50 -32.29
N PRO A 430 28.11 16.45 -31.37
CA PRO A 430 28.93 17.62 -31.66
C PRO A 430 30.37 17.23 -32.06
N GLU A 431 31.02 16.35 -31.30
CA GLU A 431 32.38 15.88 -31.60
C GLU A 431 32.40 15.09 -32.92
N LYS A 432 31.40 14.24 -33.18
CA LYS A 432 31.24 13.48 -34.44
C LYS A 432 31.02 14.42 -35.63
N TRP A 433 30.38 15.57 -35.43
CA TRP A 433 30.24 16.64 -36.44
C TRP A 433 31.54 17.42 -36.64
N GLU A 434 32.21 17.84 -35.57
CA GLU A 434 33.48 18.59 -35.62
C GLU A 434 34.59 17.76 -36.27
N ILE A 435 34.75 16.49 -35.89
CA ILE A 435 35.67 15.54 -36.52
C ILE A 435 35.34 15.39 -38.02
N LYS A 436 34.05 15.30 -38.39
CA LYS A 436 33.63 15.24 -39.79
C LYS A 436 33.94 16.53 -40.57
N GLN A 437 33.90 17.70 -39.93
CA GLN A 437 34.37 18.96 -40.54
C GLN A 437 35.91 19.00 -40.65
N MET A 438 36.66 18.56 -39.64
CA MET A 438 38.13 18.53 -39.70
C MET A 438 38.66 17.53 -40.74
N ILE A 439 37.97 16.40 -40.94
CA ILE A 439 38.23 15.46 -42.05
C ILE A 439 37.90 16.12 -43.40
N ALA A 440 36.74 16.78 -43.53
CA ALA A 440 36.37 17.47 -44.77
C ALA A 440 37.30 18.65 -45.11
N ALA A 441 37.88 19.30 -44.11
CA ALA A 441 38.89 20.34 -44.24
C ALA A 441 40.33 19.78 -44.42
N ASN A 442 40.52 18.46 -44.40
CA ASN A 442 41.81 17.79 -44.47
C ASN A 442 42.80 18.19 -43.35
N VAL A 443 42.28 18.63 -42.20
CA VAL A 443 43.04 19.09 -41.03
C VAL A 443 43.46 17.92 -40.13
N LEU A 444 42.60 16.90 -40.01
CA LEU A 444 42.84 15.73 -39.17
C LEU A 444 43.64 14.67 -39.94
N SER A 445 44.73 14.17 -39.37
CA SER A 445 45.50 13.07 -39.96
C SER A 445 44.79 11.72 -39.76
N LYS A 446 45.15 10.71 -40.57
CA LYS A 446 44.52 9.38 -40.50
C LYS A 446 44.79 8.64 -39.18
N GLU A 447 45.89 8.98 -38.51
CA GLU A 447 46.32 8.44 -37.22
C GLU A 447 45.50 9.05 -36.05
N GLU A 448 44.88 10.21 -36.27
CA GLU A 448 43.99 10.89 -35.31
C GLU A 448 42.50 10.55 -35.53
N PHE A 449 42.19 9.60 -36.42
CA PHE A 449 40.81 9.15 -36.63
C PHE A 449 40.37 8.26 -35.45
N PRO A 450 39.17 8.46 -34.88
CA PRO A 450 38.71 7.66 -33.73
C PRO A 450 38.56 6.15 -33.98
N ASP A 451 38.47 5.75 -35.25
CA ASP A 451 38.33 4.36 -35.71
C ASP A 451 39.69 3.74 -36.14
N PHE A 452 40.82 4.39 -35.81
CA PHE A 452 42.18 3.94 -36.10
C PHE A 452 42.75 3.07 -34.97
N ASP A 453 43.24 1.88 -35.32
CA ASP A 453 43.89 0.93 -34.41
C ASP A 453 45.30 0.62 -34.93
N ASP A 454 46.35 0.85 -34.13
CA ASP A 454 47.76 0.76 -34.54
C ASP A 454 48.13 -0.60 -35.20
N GLU A 455 47.40 -1.67 -34.87
CA GLU A 455 47.65 -3.02 -35.36
C GLU A 455 46.88 -3.37 -36.66
N THR A 456 45.85 -2.62 -37.03
CA THR A 456 45.00 -2.91 -38.22
C THR A 456 44.67 -1.72 -39.12
N GLY A 457 45.01 -0.49 -38.72
CA GLY A 457 44.66 0.75 -39.41
C GLY A 457 43.22 1.19 -39.14
N ILE A 458 42.59 1.84 -40.12
CA ILE A 458 41.17 2.21 -40.04
C ILE A 458 40.34 0.96 -40.30
N LEU A 459 39.57 0.48 -39.31
CA LEU A 459 38.70 -0.68 -39.52
C LEU A 459 37.63 -0.37 -40.59
N PRO A 460 37.28 -1.34 -41.45
CA PRO A 460 36.17 -1.18 -42.38
C PRO A 460 34.87 -1.07 -41.57
N LYS A 461 34.15 0.04 -41.77
CA LYS A 461 32.81 0.23 -41.23
C LYS A 461 31.91 -0.93 -41.63
N VAL A 462 31.39 -1.66 -40.63
CA VAL A 462 30.12 -2.36 -40.79
C VAL A 462 29.04 -1.29 -40.72
N ASP A 463 28.05 -1.37 -41.60
CA ASP A 463 27.25 -0.21 -42.03
C ASP A 463 26.66 0.63 -40.89
N ASP A 464 26.84 1.96 -40.98
CA ASP A 464 26.37 2.94 -39.97
C ASP A 464 24.82 2.96 -39.81
N GLU A 465 24.07 2.18 -40.61
CA GLU A 465 22.61 1.96 -40.48
C GLU A 465 22.19 1.35 -39.11
N GLU A 466 23.14 0.86 -38.31
CA GLU A 466 22.85 0.40 -36.93
C GLU A 466 22.70 1.55 -35.91
N ASP A 467 23.19 2.75 -36.21
CA ASP A 467 23.27 3.90 -35.26
C ASP A 467 22.52 5.16 -35.79
N GLU A 468 21.65 5.05 -36.80
CA GLU A 468 20.70 6.13 -37.14
C GLU A 468 19.59 6.27 -36.10
N ASP A 469 19.28 7.53 -35.72
CA ASP A 469 18.18 7.90 -34.82
C ASP A 469 16.81 7.50 -35.40
N LEU A 470 16.37 6.28 -35.09
CA LEU A 470 15.06 5.73 -35.45
C LEU A 470 13.91 6.47 -34.74
N GLU A 471 13.58 7.64 -35.26
CA GLU A 471 12.42 8.44 -34.89
C GLU A 471 11.14 7.78 -35.44
N ILE A 472 10.23 7.44 -34.52
CA ILE A 472 8.94 6.80 -34.81
C ILE A 472 7.85 7.88 -34.79
N GLU A 473 7.09 7.99 -35.86
CA GLU A 473 5.86 8.78 -35.91
C GLU A 473 4.63 7.91 -35.66
N LEU A 474 3.56 8.51 -35.10
CA LEU A 474 2.26 7.89 -34.96
C LEU A 474 1.50 7.91 -36.30
N VAL A 475 0.74 6.86 -36.57
CA VAL A 475 -0.18 6.79 -37.70
C VAL A 475 -1.51 7.46 -37.32
N GLU A 476 -1.81 8.60 -37.95
CA GLU A 476 -3.01 9.41 -37.67
C GLU A 476 -4.30 8.92 -38.39
N GLU A 477 -4.31 7.69 -38.92
CA GLU A 477 -5.44 7.15 -39.69
C GLU A 477 -6.53 6.52 -38.79
N GLU A 478 -7.74 7.08 -38.82
CA GLU A 478 -8.88 6.56 -38.05
C GLU A 478 -9.35 5.17 -38.55
N PRO A 479 -9.65 4.22 -37.64
CA PRO A 479 -10.20 2.90 -37.98
C PRO A 479 -11.47 3.04 -38.84
N PRO A 480 -11.67 2.23 -39.90
CA PRO A 480 -12.77 2.41 -40.85
C PRO A 480 -14.17 2.52 -40.21
N PHE A 481 -14.43 1.71 -39.17
CA PHE A 481 -15.70 1.68 -38.45
C PHE A 481 -15.91 2.82 -37.42
N LEU A 482 -14.91 3.66 -37.15
CA LEU A 482 -15.01 4.80 -36.22
C LEU A 482 -15.01 6.18 -36.92
N ARG A 483 -14.81 6.21 -38.24
CA ARG A 483 -14.59 7.44 -39.02
C ARG A 483 -15.62 8.53 -38.73
N GLY A 484 -15.16 9.65 -38.21
CA GLY A 484 -15.98 10.82 -37.88
C GLY A 484 -16.58 10.85 -36.47
N HIS A 485 -16.66 9.73 -35.75
CA HIS A 485 -17.07 9.73 -34.34
C HIS A 485 -15.94 10.23 -33.42
N THR A 486 -14.69 9.81 -33.69
CA THR A 486 -13.52 10.09 -32.84
C THR A 486 -13.23 11.60 -32.68
N LYS A 487 -13.48 12.39 -33.72
CA LYS A 487 -13.30 13.85 -33.68
C LYS A 487 -14.37 14.57 -32.84
N GLN A 488 -15.61 14.07 -32.80
CA GLN A 488 -16.66 14.66 -31.97
C GLN A 488 -16.48 14.37 -30.48
N SER A 489 -15.85 13.24 -30.11
CA SER A 489 -15.52 12.94 -28.71
C SER A 489 -14.46 13.87 -28.10
N MET A 490 -13.56 14.47 -28.91
CA MET A 490 -12.51 15.37 -28.40
C MET A 490 -13.06 16.62 -27.71
N ASP A 491 -14.20 17.16 -28.16
CA ASP A 491 -14.81 18.37 -27.59
C ASP A 491 -15.70 18.11 -26.35
N MET A 492 -16.02 16.85 -26.05
CA MET A 492 -16.90 16.53 -24.92
C MET A 492 -16.18 16.68 -23.57
N SER A 493 -16.87 17.24 -22.58
CA SER A 493 -16.32 17.37 -21.21
C SER A 493 -16.33 16.02 -20.48
N PRO A 494 -15.27 15.67 -19.72
CA PRO A 494 -15.23 14.44 -18.93
C PRO A 494 -16.36 14.37 -17.90
N VAL A 495 -16.73 13.15 -17.49
CA VAL A 495 -17.85 12.89 -16.58
C VAL A 495 -17.70 13.67 -15.26
N LYS A 496 -18.69 14.52 -14.95
CA LYS A 496 -18.74 15.27 -13.69
C LYS A 496 -19.07 14.34 -12.52
N ILE A 497 -18.03 13.79 -11.91
CA ILE A 497 -18.12 12.92 -10.72
C ILE A 497 -18.54 13.69 -9.46
N VAL A 498 -18.31 15.01 -9.44
CA VAL A 498 -18.77 15.92 -8.39
C VAL A 498 -19.83 16.87 -8.98
N LYS A 499 -20.93 17.06 -8.23
CA LYS A 499 -22.07 17.91 -8.62
C LYS A 499 -21.67 19.36 -8.81
N ASN A 500 -20.95 19.92 -7.82
CA ASN A 500 -20.39 21.28 -7.81
C ASN A 500 -18.87 21.18 -7.56
N PRO A 501 -17.99 21.39 -8.57
CA PRO A 501 -16.55 21.31 -8.38
C PRO A 501 -16.03 22.41 -7.43
N ASP A 502 -16.68 23.56 -7.38
CA ASP A 502 -16.30 24.69 -6.53
C ASP A 502 -16.91 24.64 -5.10
N GLY A 503 -17.64 23.56 -4.77
CA GLY A 503 -18.32 23.38 -3.49
C GLY A 503 -17.40 23.24 -2.27
N SER A 504 -17.93 23.46 -1.07
CA SER A 504 -17.17 23.44 0.18
C SER A 504 -16.49 22.08 0.45
N LEU A 505 -17.17 20.98 0.14
CA LEU A 505 -16.61 19.63 0.26
C LEU A 505 -15.45 19.40 -0.73
N SER A 506 -15.57 19.93 -1.94
CA SER A 506 -14.55 19.82 -2.99
C SER A 506 -13.27 20.56 -2.61
N GLN A 507 -13.40 21.78 -2.07
CA GLN A 507 -12.28 22.57 -1.57
C GLN A 507 -11.57 21.87 -0.40
N ALA A 508 -12.32 21.31 0.56
CA ALA A 508 -11.75 20.55 1.67
C ALA A 508 -10.96 19.29 1.21
N ALA A 509 -11.46 18.58 0.19
CA ALA A 509 -10.74 17.42 -0.39
C ALA A 509 -9.41 17.81 -1.06
N MET A 510 -9.37 18.95 -1.75
CA MET A 510 -8.12 19.50 -2.31
C MET A 510 -7.15 19.95 -1.21
N MET A 511 -7.64 20.71 -0.23
CA MET A 511 -6.83 21.23 0.87
C MET A 511 -6.22 20.10 1.71
N GLN A 512 -6.97 19.04 2.01
CA GLN A 512 -6.46 17.86 2.71
C GLN A 512 -5.38 17.10 1.93
N SER A 513 -5.45 17.09 0.60
CA SER A 513 -4.40 16.50 -0.23
C SER A 513 -3.08 17.28 -0.14
N ALA A 514 -3.15 18.61 0.05
CA ALA A 514 -1.99 19.46 0.34
C ALA A 514 -1.49 19.30 1.78
N LEU A 515 -2.38 19.38 2.78
CA LEU A 515 -2.03 19.22 4.20
C LEU A 515 -1.43 17.84 4.51
N ALA A 516 -1.89 16.77 3.86
CA ALA A 516 -1.30 15.44 4.00
C ALA A 516 0.11 15.34 3.41
N LYS A 517 0.41 16.11 2.35
CA LYS A 517 1.76 16.25 1.78
C LYS A 517 2.66 17.05 2.74
N GLU A 518 2.19 18.20 3.23
CA GLU A 518 2.92 19.04 4.20
C GLU A 518 3.24 18.27 5.49
N ARG A 519 2.26 17.57 6.08
CA ARG A 519 2.43 16.67 7.24
C ARG A 519 3.47 15.58 6.99
N ARG A 520 3.56 15.07 5.75
CA ARG A 520 4.57 14.08 5.35
C ARG A 520 5.97 14.71 5.25
N GLU A 521 6.08 15.88 4.65
CA GLU A 521 7.34 16.62 4.48
C GLU A 521 7.89 17.09 5.85
N LEU A 522 7.04 17.64 6.72
CA LEU A 522 7.37 17.94 8.12
C LEU A 522 7.84 16.70 8.90
N LYS A 523 7.14 15.56 8.78
CA LYS A 523 7.53 14.31 9.47
C LYS A 523 8.75 13.62 8.85
N GLN A 524 9.12 13.97 7.62
CA GLN A 524 10.40 13.57 7.03
C GLN A 524 11.53 14.48 7.54
N ALA A 525 11.38 15.79 7.45
CA ALA A 525 12.34 16.77 7.97
C ALA A 525 12.61 16.59 9.48
N ALA A 526 11.58 16.27 10.27
CA ALA A 526 11.75 15.97 11.69
C ALA A 526 12.59 14.70 11.93
N ARG A 527 12.46 13.66 11.10
CA ARG A 527 13.33 12.46 11.19
C ARG A 527 14.74 12.75 10.68
N GLU A 528 14.88 13.56 9.64
CA GLU A 528 16.19 13.96 9.13
C GLU A 528 16.94 14.79 10.18
N ALA A 529 16.27 15.74 10.83
CA ALA A 529 16.81 16.47 11.99
C ALA A 529 17.09 15.56 13.20
N GLU A 530 16.24 14.56 13.49
CA GLU A 530 16.50 13.55 14.52
C GLU A 530 17.76 12.72 14.19
N MET A 531 17.93 12.30 12.94
CA MET A 531 19.11 11.57 12.45
C MET A 531 20.39 12.42 12.52
N ASP A 532 20.31 13.70 12.14
CA ASP A 532 21.44 14.64 12.23
C ASP A 532 21.77 15.04 13.69
N SER A 533 20.80 14.96 14.60
CA SER A 533 21.02 15.17 16.04
C SER A 533 21.80 14.02 16.71
N ILE A 534 21.87 12.84 16.09
CA ILE A 534 22.65 11.71 16.58
C ILE A 534 24.14 11.95 16.27
N PRO A 535 25.03 12.01 17.28
CA PRO A 535 26.44 12.34 17.05
C PRO A 535 27.12 11.38 16.07
N MET A 536 27.66 11.95 14.97
CA MET A 536 28.20 11.21 13.81
C MET A 536 29.35 10.22 14.12
N GLY A 537 29.89 10.22 15.34
CA GLY A 537 30.91 9.26 15.80
C GLY A 537 30.41 7.82 15.94
N LEU A 538 29.11 7.59 16.22
CA LEU A 538 28.57 6.23 16.38
C LEU A 538 28.39 5.52 15.03
N ASN A 539 27.84 6.20 14.03
CA ASN A 539 27.46 5.58 12.75
C ASN A 539 28.69 5.09 11.95
N LYS A 540 29.85 5.74 12.13
CA LYS A 540 31.12 5.37 11.50
C LYS A 540 31.62 3.96 11.90
N HIS A 541 31.24 3.47 13.08
CA HIS A 541 31.59 2.13 13.57
C HIS A 541 30.65 1.03 13.07
N TRP A 542 29.53 1.38 12.41
CA TRP A 542 28.56 0.42 11.86
C TRP A 542 28.82 0.07 10.38
N VAL A 543 29.56 0.94 9.68
CA VAL A 543 29.86 0.80 8.24
C VAL A 543 31.21 0.14 7.96
N ASP A 544 32.09 0.03 8.97
CA ASP A 544 33.39 -0.63 8.84
C ASP A 544 33.27 -2.16 9.07
N PRO A 545 33.69 -3.02 8.13
CA PRO A 545 33.66 -4.47 8.29
C PRO A 545 34.73 -5.03 9.26
N LEU A 546 35.71 -4.24 9.70
CA LEU A 546 36.68 -4.61 10.74
C LEU A 546 36.84 -3.52 11.81
N PRO A 547 35.88 -3.37 12.75
CA PRO A 547 36.08 -2.52 13.92
C PRO A 547 37.19 -3.08 14.81
N ASP A 548 37.98 -2.16 15.38
CA ASP A 548 39.04 -2.44 16.36
C ASP A 548 38.50 -3.07 17.65
N VAL A 549 39.41 -3.64 18.45
CA VAL A 549 39.08 -4.47 19.62
C VAL A 549 38.21 -3.71 20.65
N ASP A 550 38.55 -2.47 20.97
CA ASP A 550 37.77 -1.64 21.90
C ASP A 550 36.36 -1.31 21.37
N GLY A 551 36.22 -1.10 20.06
CA GLY A 551 34.91 -0.93 19.41
C GLY A 551 34.01 -2.15 19.58
N ARG A 552 34.59 -3.36 19.56
CA ARG A 552 33.88 -4.62 19.86
C ARG A 552 33.53 -4.73 21.34
N GLN A 553 34.41 -4.28 22.23
CA GLN A 553 34.15 -4.23 23.68
C GLN A 553 32.94 -3.33 24.00
N ILE A 554 32.88 -2.14 23.39
CA ILE A 554 31.77 -1.19 23.52
C ILE A 554 30.49 -1.77 22.92
N ALA A 555 30.53 -2.32 21.70
CA ALA A 555 29.37 -2.93 21.04
C ALA A 555 28.87 -4.22 21.73
N ALA A 556 29.73 -4.92 22.48
CA ALA A 556 29.33 -6.05 23.33
C ALA A 556 28.68 -5.57 24.64
N ASN A 557 29.24 -4.55 25.29
CA ASN A 557 28.68 -3.97 26.52
C ASN A 557 27.31 -3.30 26.25
N MET A 558 27.14 -2.60 25.12
CA MET A 558 25.83 -2.10 24.69
C MET A 558 24.82 -3.23 24.47
N ARG A 559 25.26 -4.42 24.03
CA ARG A 559 24.38 -5.59 23.87
C ARG A 559 23.87 -6.17 25.20
N GLY A 560 24.46 -5.76 26.34
CA GLY A 560 23.95 -6.03 27.69
C GLY A 560 22.86 -5.06 28.15
N ILE A 561 22.65 -3.94 27.45
CA ILE A 561 21.59 -2.96 27.71
C ILE A 561 20.50 -3.17 26.64
N GLY A 562 19.29 -3.53 27.07
CA GLY A 562 18.28 -4.21 26.24
C GLY A 562 17.59 -3.41 25.11
N MET A 563 18.31 -2.62 24.31
CA MET A 563 17.78 -2.00 23.10
C MET A 563 17.63 -3.01 21.97
N MET A 564 16.46 -3.64 21.88
CA MET A 564 16.03 -4.47 20.75
C MET A 564 15.48 -3.60 19.61
N PRO A 565 16.10 -3.52 18.42
CA PRO A 565 15.57 -2.77 17.27
C PRO A 565 14.41 -3.52 16.58
N ASN A 566 13.28 -3.53 17.27
CA ASN A 566 11.99 -4.04 16.81
C ASN A 566 10.95 -2.90 16.96
N ASP A 567 11.25 -1.77 16.33
CA ASP A 567 10.51 -0.52 16.45
C ASP A 567 9.29 -0.44 15.54
N ILE A 568 8.50 -1.51 15.58
CA ILE A 568 7.05 -1.40 15.45
C ILE A 568 6.63 -0.31 16.47
N PRO A 569 5.96 0.78 16.04
CA PRO A 569 5.53 1.87 16.92
C PRO A 569 4.73 1.37 18.13
N GLU A 570 4.75 2.06 19.27
CA GLU A 570 4.04 1.61 20.48
C GLU A 570 2.55 1.38 20.22
N TRP A 571 1.87 2.30 19.52
CA TRP A 571 0.47 2.13 19.12
C TRP A 571 0.25 0.87 18.28
N LYS A 572 1.20 0.54 17.39
CA LYS A 572 1.18 -0.67 16.59
C LYS A 572 1.43 -1.91 17.46
N LYS A 573 2.41 -1.90 18.37
CA LYS A 573 2.63 -2.98 19.35
C LYS A 573 1.36 -3.25 20.17
N HIS A 574 0.64 -2.22 20.61
CA HIS A 574 -0.63 -2.32 21.32
C HIS A 574 -1.76 -2.89 20.44
N ALA A 575 -1.93 -2.33 19.24
CA ALA A 575 -2.92 -2.80 18.26
C ALA A 575 -2.66 -4.24 17.77
N PHE A 576 -1.40 -4.72 17.76
CA PHE A 576 -1.02 -6.04 17.25
C PHE A 576 -0.81 -7.13 18.32
N GLY A 577 -0.44 -6.78 19.57
CA GLY A 577 0.02 -7.70 20.63
C GLY A 577 -1.02 -8.59 21.32
N GLY A 578 -1.94 -9.20 20.57
CA GLY A 578 -3.03 -10.05 21.09
C GLY A 578 -2.72 -11.55 21.04
N ASN A 579 -3.42 -12.32 21.89
CA ASN A 579 -3.39 -13.79 21.84
C ASN A 579 -4.10 -14.34 20.59
N LYS A 580 -3.90 -15.64 20.30
CA LYS A 580 -4.44 -16.34 19.10
C LYS A 580 -5.89 -15.95 18.77
N ALA A 581 -6.12 -15.50 17.54
CA ALA A 581 -7.42 -15.02 17.06
C ALA A 581 -8.55 -16.05 17.30
N SER A 582 -9.60 -15.60 17.98
CA SER A 582 -10.86 -16.34 18.13
C SER A 582 -11.83 -15.93 17.03
N TYR A 583 -12.49 -16.88 16.37
CA TYR A 583 -13.53 -16.57 15.38
C TYR A 583 -14.85 -16.21 16.08
N GLY A 584 -14.92 -14.98 16.58
CA GLY A 584 -16.12 -14.35 17.13
C GLY A 584 -16.64 -14.96 18.44
N LYS A 585 -17.85 -14.54 18.83
CA LYS A 585 -18.58 -15.12 19.96
C LYS A 585 -19.27 -16.41 19.51
N LYS A 586 -18.96 -17.53 20.18
CA LYS A 586 -19.83 -18.72 20.12
C LYS A 586 -21.14 -18.41 20.87
N THR A 587 -22.21 -18.15 20.13
CA THR A 587 -23.56 -18.00 20.67
C THR A 587 -24.02 -19.28 21.35
N ALA A 588 -24.75 -19.14 22.46
CA ALA A 588 -25.30 -20.27 23.22
C ALA A 588 -26.64 -20.80 22.66
N MET A 589 -27.28 -20.06 21.75
CA MET A 589 -28.50 -20.49 21.05
C MET A 589 -28.13 -21.43 19.90
N SER A 590 -28.99 -22.42 19.62
CA SER A 590 -28.82 -23.32 18.48
C SER A 590 -28.87 -22.57 17.15
N ILE A 591 -28.33 -23.20 16.10
CA ILE A 591 -28.35 -22.66 14.73
C ILE A 591 -29.79 -22.46 14.23
N LEU A 592 -30.72 -23.34 14.62
CA LEU A 592 -32.10 -23.30 14.19
C LEU A 592 -32.84 -22.11 14.84
N GLU A 593 -32.73 -21.93 16.16
CA GLU A 593 -33.24 -20.75 16.87
C GLU A 593 -32.66 -19.44 16.32
N GLN A 594 -31.37 -19.43 15.94
CA GLN A 594 -30.75 -18.28 15.27
C GLN A 594 -31.43 -17.97 13.92
N ARG A 595 -31.68 -18.97 13.07
CA ARG A 595 -32.37 -18.80 11.78
C ARG A 595 -33.81 -18.31 11.97
N GLU A 596 -34.57 -18.90 12.89
CA GLU A 596 -35.95 -18.46 13.20
C GLU A 596 -36.01 -17.04 13.76
N SER A 597 -34.95 -16.60 14.45
CA SER A 597 -34.87 -15.24 14.98
C SER A 597 -34.77 -14.16 13.89
N LEU A 598 -34.40 -14.49 12.65
CA LEU A 598 -34.12 -13.49 11.60
C LEU A 598 -35.43 -12.84 11.07
N PRO A 599 -35.44 -11.53 10.75
CA PRO A 599 -36.62 -10.85 10.24
C PRO A 599 -37.26 -11.52 9.02
N ILE A 600 -36.44 -12.07 8.12
CA ILE A 600 -36.90 -12.74 6.89
C ILE A 600 -37.69 -14.04 7.16
N TYR A 601 -37.48 -14.73 8.29
CA TYR A 601 -38.19 -15.99 8.59
C TYR A 601 -39.70 -15.78 8.69
N LYS A 602 -40.12 -14.66 9.28
CA LYS A 602 -41.54 -14.26 9.40
C LYS A 602 -42.24 -14.04 8.05
N LEU A 603 -41.47 -13.87 6.97
CA LEU A 603 -41.95 -13.63 5.62
C LEU A 603 -41.58 -14.78 4.66
N LYS A 604 -41.09 -15.92 5.17
CA LYS A 604 -40.61 -17.06 4.37
C LYS A 604 -41.66 -17.53 3.35
N GLU A 605 -42.89 -17.77 3.79
CA GLU A 605 -43.97 -18.25 2.94
C GLU A 605 -44.35 -17.23 1.85
N GLN A 606 -44.49 -15.96 2.25
CA GLN A 606 -44.80 -14.85 1.33
C GLN A 606 -43.68 -14.63 0.30
N LEU A 607 -42.42 -14.81 0.68
CA LEU A 607 -41.28 -14.75 -0.22
C LEU A 607 -41.28 -15.92 -1.21
N ILE A 608 -41.50 -17.16 -0.73
CA ILE A 608 -41.56 -18.34 -1.61
C ILE A 608 -42.70 -18.19 -2.62
N GLN A 609 -43.87 -17.69 -2.20
CA GLN A 609 -44.98 -17.39 -3.10
C GLN A 609 -44.64 -16.26 -4.08
N ALA A 610 -44.06 -15.14 -3.61
CA ALA A 610 -43.66 -14.04 -4.48
C ALA A 610 -42.61 -14.47 -5.53
N VAL A 611 -41.68 -15.38 -5.19
CA VAL A 611 -40.74 -15.97 -6.13
C VAL A 611 -41.41 -17.00 -7.05
N HIS A 612 -42.42 -17.75 -6.59
CA HIS A 612 -43.19 -18.66 -7.44
C HIS A 612 -43.95 -17.90 -8.52
N ASP A 613 -44.72 -16.88 -8.12
CA ASP A 613 -45.68 -16.19 -8.99
C ASP A 613 -45.01 -15.22 -9.98
N ASN A 614 -43.79 -14.75 -9.70
CA ASN A 614 -43.07 -13.80 -10.55
C ASN A 614 -41.80 -14.40 -11.17
N GLN A 615 -41.39 -13.94 -12.36
CA GLN A 615 -40.13 -14.36 -12.98
C GLN A 615 -38.94 -13.50 -12.53
N ILE A 616 -39.16 -12.19 -12.35
CA ILE A 616 -38.19 -11.27 -11.74
C ILE A 616 -38.78 -10.76 -10.43
N LEU A 617 -37.99 -10.76 -9.34
CA LEU A 617 -38.38 -10.20 -8.05
C LEU A 617 -37.28 -9.29 -7.49
N ILE A 618 -37.64 -8.06 -7.12
CA ILE A 618 -36.72 -7.12 -6.46
C ILE A 618 -36.96 -7.21 -4.96
N VAL A 619 -35.92 -7.55 -4.20
CA VAL A 619 -36.02 -7.77 -2.76
C VAL A 619 -35.22 -6.71 -2.01
N ILE A 620 -35.93 -5.74 -1.41
CA ILE A 620 -35.33 -4.77 -0.48
C ILE A 620 -35.23 -5.41 0.90
N GLY A 621 -34.08 -5.27 1.56
CA GLY A 621 -33.98 -5.53 2.98
C GLY A 621 -32.68 -5.01 3.58
N GLU A 622 -32.77 -4.46 4.79
CA GLU A 622 -31.61 -3.95 5.52
C GLU A 622 -30.51 -5.02 5.68
N THR A 623 -29.24 -4.59 5.76
CA THR A 623 -28.14 -5.50 6.06
C THR A 623 -28.36 -6.19 7.41
N GLY A 624 -28.22 -7.51 7.47
CA GLY A 624 -28.51 -8.30 8.69
C GLY A 624 -29.95 -8.81 8.81
N SER A 625 -30.86 -8.46 7.88
CA SER A 625 -32.22 -9.02 7.84
C SER A 625 -32.30 -10.52 7.47
N GLY A 626 -31.20 -11.07 6.93
CA GLY A 626 -31.08 -12.49 6.54
C GLY A 626 -31.09 -12.77 5.03
N LYS A 627 -31.14 -11.75 4.16
CA LYS A 627 -31.23 -11.91 2.68
C LYS A 627 -30.30 -13.01 2.13
N THR A 628 -28.99 -12.77 2.17
CA THR A 628 -27.97 -13.57 1.48
C THR A 628 -27.79 -14.98 2.05
N THR A 629 -28.08 -15.16 3.35
CA THR A 629 -27.97 -16.47 4.02
C THR A 629 -29.23 -17.30 3.89
N GLN A 630 -30.42 -16.70 4.01
CA GLN A 630 -31.67 -17.47 4.09
C GLN A 630 -32.41 -17.62 2.76
N ILE A 631 -32.35 -16.65 1.83
CA ILE A 631 -33.14 -16.72 0.58
C ILE A 631 -32.73 -17.97 -0.23
N THR A 632 -31.43 -18.21 -0.39
CA THR A 632 -30.88 -19.39 -1.05
C THR A 632 -31.31 -20.70 -0.39
N GLN A 633 -31.26 -20.77 0.95
CA GLN A 633 -31.70 -21.94 1.72
C GLN A 633 -33.21 -22.18 1.56
N TYR A 634 -34.06 -21.16 1.68
CA TYR A 634 -35.51 -21.31 1.52
C TYR A 634 -35.91 -21.72 0.09
N LEU A 635 -35.17 -21.30 -0.93
CA LEU A 635 -35.38 -21.72 -2.32
C LEU A 635 -34.90 -23.15 -2.58
N ALA A 636 -33.87 -23.61 -1.86
CA ALA A 636 -33.46 -25.02 -1.85
C ALA A 636 -34.50 -25.90 -1.14
N GLU A 637 -34.97 -25.49 0.03
CA GLU A 637 -36.06 -26.13 0.78
C GLU A 637 -37.38 -26.18 -0.02
N ALA A 638 -37.63 -25.19 -0.89
CA ALA A 638 -38.78 -25.15 -1.81
C ALA A 638 -38.60 -26.00 -3.09
N GLY A 639 -37.49 -26.74 -3.24
CA GLY A 639 -37.31 -27.75 -4.28
C GLY A 639 -36.90 -27.25 -5.68
N TYR A 640 -36.60 -25.95 -5.85
CA TYR A 640 -36.10 -25.39 -7.13
C TYR A 640 -34.80 -26.05 -7.62
N THR A 641 -34.06 -26.64 -6.68
CA THR A 641 -32.80 -27.36 -6.86
C THR A 641 -32.92 -28.65 -7.66
N THR A 642 -34.14 -29.18 -7.81
CA THR A 642 -34.44 -30.34 -8.68
C THR A 642 -34.26 -30.04 -10.17
N ARG A 643 -34.27 -28.75 -10.57
CA ARG A 643 -34.17 -28.31 -11.98
C ARG A 643 -32.80 -27.76 -12.37
N GLY A 644 -31.92 -27.48 -11.40
CA GLY A 644 -30.64 -26.82 -11.62
C GLY A 644 -30.09 -26.20 -10.34
N LYS A 645 -28.90 -25.62 -10.41
CA LYS A 645 -28.22 -25.00 -9.27
C LYS A 645 -28.85 -23.64 -8.93
N ILE A 646 -28.72 -23.21 -7.68
CA ILE A 646 -29.05 -21.84 -7.25
C ILE A 646 -27.74 -21.04 -7.23
N GLY A 647 -27.64 -20.04 -8.10
CA GLY A 647 -26.51 -19.12 -8.15
C GLY A 647 -26.78 -17.88 -7.28
N CYS A 648 -25.86 -17.52 -6.40
CA CYS A 648 -25.92 -16.26 -5.65
C CYS A 648 -24.63 -15.48 -5.87
N THR A 649 -24.74 -14.29 -6.47
CA THR A 649 -23.56 -13.45 -6.73
C THR A 649 -23.28 -12.51 -5.55
N GLN A 650 -22.03 -12.07 -5.45
CA GLN A 650 -21.54 -11.11 -4.47
C GLN A 650 -20.49 -10.23 -5.16
N PRO A 651 -20.53 -8.89 -4.99
CA PRO A 651 -19.48 -8.02 -5.53
C PRO A 651 -18.09 -8.29 -4.91
N ARG A 652 -18.03 -8.86 -3.70
CA ARG A 652 -16.78 -9.01 -2.93
C ARG A 652 -16.42 -10.47 -2.62
N ARG A 653 -15.20 -10.87 -3.00
CA ARG A 653 -14.62 -12.22 -2.77
C ARG A 653 -14.77 -12.71 -1.32
N VAL A 654 -14.43 -11.87 -0.35
CA VAL A 654 -14.48 -12.24 1.08
C VAL A 654 -15.90 -12.52 1.55
N ALA A 655 -16.90 -11.78 1.03
CA ALA A 655 -18.31 -12.00 1.33
C ALA A 655 -18.81 -13.32 0.72
N ALA A 656 -18.46 -13.62 -0.52
CA ALA A 656 -18.79 -14.91 -1.14
C ALA A 656 -18.26 -16.10 -0.32
N MET A 657 -16.99 -16.04 0.13
CA MET A 657 -16.38 -17.09 0.96
C MET A 657 -17.02 -17.20 2.35
N SER A 658 -17.23 -16.06 3.04
CA SER A 658 -17.75 -16.07 4.42
C SER A 658 -19.22 -16.46 4.48
N VAL A 659 -20.04 -16.02 3.53
CA VAL A 659 -21.44 -16.42 3.41
C VAL A 659 -21.53 -17.89 3.02
N ALA A 660 -20.79 -18.38 2.02
CA ALA A 660 -20.82 -19.79 1.65
C ALA A 660 -20.42 -20.71 2.82
N LYS A 661 -19.36 -20.34 3.56
CA LYS A 661 -18.97 -21.06 4.78
C LYS A 661 -20.08 -21.03 5.83
N ARG A 662 -20.62 -19.86 6.16
CA ARG A 662 -21.71 -19.72 7.14
C ARG A 662 -22.97 -20.50 6.72
N VAL A 663 -23.29 -20.54 5.44
CA VAL A 663 -24.44 -21.29 4.92
C VAL A 663 -24.18 -22.79 4.90
N SER A 664 -22.95 -23.26 4.63
CA SER A 664 -22.60 -24.68 4.86
C SER A 664 -22.73 -25.08 6.34
N GLU A 665 -22.33 -24.20 7.27
CA GLU A 665 -22.52 -24.39 8.72
C GLU A 665 -24.00 -24.35 9.14
N GLU A 666 -24.85 -23.56 8.47
CA GLU A 666 -26.30 -23.49 8.73
C GLU A 666 -27.13 -24.62 8.08
N TYR A 667 -26.67 -25.15 6.95
CA TYR A 667 -27.29 -26.23 6.20
C TYR A 667 -26.84 -27.62 6.69
N GLY A 668 -25.66 -27.70 7.33
CA GLY A 668 -25.11 -28.91 7.93
C GLY A 668 -24.17 -29.73 7.02
N CYS A 669 -23.78 -29.20 5.86
CA CYS A 669 -22.88 -29.86 4.91
C CYS A 669 -21.42 -29.39 5.08
N CYS A 670 -20.46 -30.12 4.51
CA CYS A 670 -19.11 -29.58 4.37
C CYS A 670 -19.04 -28.62 3.17
N LEU A 671 -18.26 -27.55 3.31
CA LEU A 671 -18.05 -26.55 2.26
C LEU A 671 -17.39 -27.19 1.02
N GLY A 672 -18.01 -27.04 -0.14
CA GLY A 672 -17.63 -27.69 -1.40
C GLY A 672 -18.49 -28.91 -1.77
N GLN A 673 -19.31 -29.43 -0.85
CA GLN A 673 -20.40 -30.37 -1.16
C GLN A 673 -21.63 -29.58 -1.65
N GLU A 674 -22.81 -29.78 -1.06
CA GLU A 674 -24.09 -29.14 -1.42
C GLU A 674 -24.03 -27.61 -1.45
N VAL A 675 -23.28 -26.99 -0.53
CA VAL A 675 -22.98 -25.56 -0.53
C VAL A 675 -21.51 -25.35 -0.89
N GLY A 676 -21.25 -24.57 -1.94
CA GLY A 676 -19.91 -24.28 -2.44
C GLY A 676 -19.76 -22.83 -2.90
N TYR A 677 -18.53 -22.45 -3.27
CA TYR A 677 -18.27 -21.12 -3.82
C TYR A 677 -17.21 -21.10 -4.92
N THR A 678 -17.33 -20.13 -5.83
CA THR A 678 -16.44 -19.97 -7.00
C THR A 678 -16.06 -18.49 -7.16
N ILE A 679 -14.79 -18.17 -6.95
CA ILE A 679 -14.24 -16.82 -7.09
C ILE A 679 -13.00 -16.83 -7.99
N ARG A 680 -12.56 -15.65 -8.43
CA ARG A 680 -11.36 -15.55 -9.29
C ARG A 680 -10.13 -16.14 -8.55
N PHE A 681 -9.51 -17.14 -9.17
CA PHE A 681 -8.37 -17.94 -8.70
C PHE A 681 -8.64 -18.96 -7.57
N GLU A 682 -9.91 -19.21 -7.19
CA GLU A 682 -10.24 -20.15 -6.10
C GLU A 682 -11.66 -20.71 -6.28
N ASP A 683 -11.78 -22.02 -6.50
CA ASP A 683 -13.05 -22.71 -6.72
C ASP A 683 -13.19 -23.87 -5.73
N CYS A 684 -14.27 -23.85 -4.98
CA CYS A 684 -14.61 -24.79 -3.92
C CYS A 684 -16.05 -25.27 -4.17
N THR A 685 -16.21 -26.00 -5.27
CA THR A 685 -17.47 -26.61 -5.72
C THR A 685 -17.23 -28.03 -6.20
N SER A 686 -18.31 -28.80 -6.30
CA SER A 686 -18.33 -30.18 -6.78
C SER A 686 -19.56 -30.40 -7.70
N PRO A 687 -19.66 -31.56 -8.37
CA PRO A 687 -20.90 -31.93 -9.08
C PRO A 687 -22.13 -31.85 -8.17
N GLU A 688 -21.97 -32.26 -6.90
CA GLU A 688 -22.97 -32.25 -5.83
C GLU A 688 -23.37 -30.84 -5.35
N THR A 689 -22.64 -29.77 -5.72
CA THR A 689 -22.98 -28.41 -5.27
C THR A 689 -24.32 -27.93 -5.81
N VAL A 690 -25.27 -27.69 -4.93
CA VAL A 690 -26.63 -27.24 -5.20
C VAL A 690 -26.74 -25.72 -5.07
N ILE A 691 -26.17 -25.14 -4.01
CA ILE A 691 -26.11 -23.69 -3.77
C ILE A 691 -24.68 -23.22 -4.03
N LYS A 692 -24.51 -22.36 -5.03
CA LYS A 692 -23.20 -21.86 -5.48
C LYS A 692 -23.11 -20.35 -5.31
N TYR A 693 -22.29 -19.93 -4.34
CA TYR A 693 -21.95 -18.51 -4.15
C TYR A 693 -20.78 -18.12 -5.07
N MET A 694 -20.87 -16.99 -5.75
CA MET A 694 -19.80 -16.59 -6.68
C MET A 694 -19.60 -15.08 -6.71
N THR A 695 -18.46 -14.62 -7.21
CA THR A 695 -18.32 -13.21 -7.57
C THR A 695 -18.96 -12.92 -8.93
N ASP A 696 -19.54 -11.74 -9.12
CA ASP A 696 -20.19 -11.29 -10.37
C ASP A 696 -19.35 -11.59 -11.63
N GLY A 697 -18.04 -11.28 -11.60
CA GLY A 697 -17.09 -11.57 -12.69
C GLY A 697 -16.71 -13.05 -12.89
N MET A 698 -17.28 -13.98 -12.11
CA MET A 698 -17.27 -15.42 -12.39
C MET A 698 -18.57 -15.84 -13.09
N LEU A 699 -19.74 -15.36 -12.64
CA LEU A 699 -21.00 -15.57 -13.38
C LEU A 699 -20.88 -15.02 -14.80
N LEU A 700 -20.30 -13.83 -14.96
CA LEU A 700 -20.05 -13.23 -16.28
C LEU A 700 -19.18 -14.10 -17.20
N ARG A 701 -18.26 -14.91 -16.64
CA ARG A 701 -17.47 -15.88 -17.43
C ARG A 701 -18.25 -17.15 -17.72
N GLU A 702 -19.17 -17.55 -16.85
CA GLU A 702 -20.08 -18.64 -17.15
C GLU A 702 -21.05 -18.22 -18.27
N CYS A 703 -21.50 -16.96 -18.33
CA CYS A 703 -22.24 -16.39 -19.48
C CYS A 703 -21.46 -16.40 -20.81
N LEU A 704 -20.12 -16.35 -20.79
CA LEU A 704 -19.26 -16.47 -21.98
C LEU A 704 -19.20 -17.91 -22.53
N ILE A 705 -19.47 -18.91 -21.69
CA ILE A 705 -19.41 -20.34 -22.04
C ILE A 705 -20.83 -20.86 -22.34
N ASP A 706 -21.81 -20.41 -21.57
CA ASP A 706 -23.22 -20.76 -21.64
C ASP A 706 -24.06 -19.49 -21.43
N SER A 707 -24.50 -18.87 -22.53
CA SER A 707 -25.27 -17.62 -22.50
C SER A 707 -26.75 -17.82 -22.13
N GLU A 708 -27.23 -19.07 -22.01
CA GLU A 708 -28.59 -19.40 -21.54
C GLU A 708 -28.60 -19.89 -20.08
N LEU A 709 -27.41 -20.05 -19.50
CA LEU A 709 -27.15 -20.42 -18.10
C LEU A 709 -27.93 -21.67 -17.68
N GLY A 710 -27.97 -22.68 -18.57
CA GLY A 710 -28.77 -23.91 -18.44
C GLY A 710 -28.50 -24.70 -17.16
N GLN A 711 -27.32 -24.53 -16.54
CA GLN A 711 -26.98 -25.14 -15.25
C GLN A 711 -27.75 -24.54 -14.06
N TYR A 712 -28.36 -23.36 -14.20
CA TYR A 712 -29.03 -22.63 -13.13
C TYR A 712 -30.55 -22.61 -13.30
N ALA A 713 -31.27 -22.72 -12.19
CA ALA A 713 -32.73 -22.54 -12.12
C ALA A 713 -33.11 -21.15 -11.59
N ILE A 714 -32.36 -20.66 -10.60
CA ILE A 714 -32.51 -19.30 -10.03
C ILE A 714 -31.14 -18.64 -9.92
N ILE A 715 -31.08 -17.36 -10.30
CA ILE A 715 -29.94 -16.48 -10.00
C ILE A 715 -30.39 -15.34 -9.10
N MET A 716 -29.63 -15.15 -8.02
CA MET A 716 -29.75 -14.06 -7.06
C MET A 716 -28.56 -13.11 -7.24
N LEU A 717 -28.82 -11.88 -7.70
CA LEU A 717 -27.83 -10.79 -7.76
C LEU A 717 -27.95 -9.98 -6.48
N ASP A 718 -26.96 -10.07 -5.59
CA ASP A 718 -27.02 -9.48 -4.25
C ASP A 718 -26.07 -8.30 -4.03
N GLU A 719 -26.44 -7.44 -3.08
CA GLU A 719 -25.86 -6.11 -2.85
C GLU A 719 -25.78 -5.29 -4.16
N ALA A 720 -26.80 -5.42 -5.02
CA ALA A 720 -26.93 -4.83 -6.37
C ALA A 720 -26.75 -3.29 -6.43
N HIS A 721 -26.76 -2.63 -5.29
CA HIS A 721 -26.52 -1.19 -5.12
C HIS A 721 -25.03 -0.81 -5.08
N GLU A 722 -24.08 -1.76 -5.02
CA GLU A 722 -22.65 -1.45 -5.24
C GLU A 722 -22.35 -1.06 -6.70
N ARG A 723 -23.25 -1.39 -7.66
CA ARG A 723 -23.23 -0.96 -9.08
C ARG A 723 -21.85 -1.14 -9.75
N THR A 724 -21.29 -2.35 -9.61
CA THR A 724 -20.00 -2.71 -10.23
C THR A 724 -20.16 -2.91 -11.74
N ILE A 725 -19.07 -2.81 -12.50
CA ILE A 725 -19.10 -3.00 -13.97
C ILE A 725 -19.72 -4.37 -14.32
N HIS A 726 -19.36 -5.42 -13.58
CA HIS A 726 -19.86 -6.77 -13.82
C HIS A 726 -21.33 -6.92 -13.45
N THR A 727 -21.82 -6.26 -12.39
CA THR A 727 -23.23 -6.29 -11.99
C THR A 727 -24.10 -5.61 -13.06
N ASP A 728 -23.67 -4.45 -13.56
CA ASP A 728 -24.41 -3.67 -14.57
C ASP A 728 -24.49 -4.38 -15.92
N VAL A 729 -23.40 -5.06 -16.32
CA VAL A 729 -23.40 -5.93 -17.51
C VAL A 729 -24.31 -7.14 -17.31
N LEU A 730 -24.25 -7.78 -16.13
CA LEU A 730 -25.12 -8.92 -15.80
C LEU A 730 -26.61 -8.53 -15.83
N PHE A 731 -27.00 -7.31 -15.45
CA PHE A 731 -28.37 -6.84 -15.58
C PHE A 731 -28.85 -6.90 -17.05
N GLY A 732 -28.11 -6.32 -17.98
CA GLY A 732 -28.48 -6.29 -19.40
C GLY A 732 -28.42 -7.66 -20.10
N LEU A 733 -27.53 -8.54 -19.64
CA LEU A 733 -27.48 -9.94 -20.09
C LEU A 733 -28.69 -10.73 -19.56
N LEU A 734 -28.89 -10.75 -18.25
CA LEU A 734 -29.93 -11.55 -17.61
C LEU A 734 -31.33 -11.05 -17.97
N LYS A 735 -31.54 -9.74 -18.18
CA LYS A 735 -32.78 -9.18 -18.73
C LYS A 735 -33.15 -9.79 -20.10
N LYS A 736 -32.15 -10.08 -20.95
CA LYS A 736 -32.32 -10.76 -22.25
C LYS A 736 -32.45 -12.28 -22.11
N THR A 737 -31.69 -12.92 -21.21
CA THR A 737 -31.80 -14.37 -20.96
C THR A 737 -33.16 -14.74 -20.36
N VAL A 738 -33.67 -13.96 -19.40
CA VAL A 738 -34.99 -14.13 -18.76
C VAL A 738 -36.13 -14.02 -19.79
N GLN A 739 -36.02 -13.13 -20.79
CA GLN A 739 -37.00 -13.06 -21.89
C GLN A 739 -36.99 -14.29 -22.80
N LYS A 740 -35.83 -14.90 -23.04
CA LYS A 740 -35.71 -16.15 -23.82
C LYS A 740 -36.17 -17.37 -23.03
N ARG A 741 -35.88 -17.39 -21.73
CA ARG A 741 -35.91 -18.58 -20.87
C ARG A 741 -36.88 -18.40 -19.71
N THR A 742 -38.15 -18.71 -19.95
CA THR A 742 -39.27 -18.50 -19.01
C THR A 742 -39.25 -19.38 -17.77
N ASP A 743 -38.49 -20.48 -17.75
CA ASP A 743 -38.29 -21.34 -16.56
C ASP A 743 -37.27 -20.76 -15.56
N MET A 744 -36.39 -19.87 -16.01
CA MET A 744 -35.36 -19.23 -15.19
C MET A 744 -35.96 -18.05 -14.41
N LYS A 745 -35.65 -17.97 -13.11
CA LYS A 745 -36.05 -16.86 -12.24
C LYS A 745 -34.86 -16.00 -11.82
N LEU A 746 -35.09 -14.69 -11.73
CA LEU A 746 -34.09 -13.68 -11.34
C LEU A 746 -34.53 -12.97 -10.07
N ILE A 747 -33.66 -12.94 -9.06
CA ILE A 747 -33.87 -12.19 -7.82
C ILE A 747 -32.79 -11.11 -7.73
N VAL A 748 -33.20 -9.86 -7.53
CA VAL A 748 -32.27 -8.73 -7.36
C VAL A 748 -32.41 -8.19 -5.95
N THR A 749 -31.44 -8.45 -5.08
CA THR A 749 -31.46 -8.02 -3.68
C THR A 749 -30.68 -6.72 -3.47
N SER A 750 -31.29 -5.78 -2.74
CA SER A 750 -30.68 -4.50 -2.38
C SER A 750 -30.90 -4.16 -0.90
N ALA A 751 -30.05 -3.28 -0.39
CA ALA A 751 -30.18 -2.65 0.93
C ALA A 751 -30.54 -1.15 0.85
N THR A 752 -30.77 -0.61 -0.36
CA THR A 752 -31.07 0.81 -0.61
C THR A 752 -32.48 1.02 -1.15
N LEU A 753 -32.97 2.26 -1.07
CA LEU A 753 -34.33 2.66 -1.46
C LEU A 753 -34.54 2.89 -2.96
N ASP A 754 -33.49 2.79 -3.79
CA ASP A 754 -33.56 3.04 -5.25
C ASP A 754 -34.21 1.89 -6.05
N ALA A 755 -35.01 1.06 -5.38
CA ALA A 755 -35.70 -0.09 -5.97
C ALA A 755 -36.69 0.31 -7.09
N VAL A 756 -37.14 1.56 -7.12
CA VAL A 756 -37.96 2.10 -8.22
C VAL A 756 -37.19 2.07 -9.54
N LYS A 757 -35.90 2.45 -9.56
CA LYS A 757 -35.07 2.40 -10.76
C LYS A 757 -34.83 0.97 -11.23
N PHE A 758 -34.57 0.06 -10.28
CA PHE A 758 -34.48 -1.38 -10.59
C PHE A 758 -35.80 -1.92 -11.17
N SER A 759 -36.95 -1.53 -10.60
CA SER A 759 -38.27 -1.99 -11.05
C SER A 759 -38.58 -1.50 -12.47
N GLN A 760 -38.42 -0.21 -12.74
CA GLN A 760 -38.58 0.37 -14.07
C GLN A 760 -37.67 -0.29 -15.11
N TYR A 761 -36.40 -0.55 -14.76
CA TYR A 761 -35.46 -1.22 -15.64
C TYR A 761 -35.84 -2.70 -15.93
N PHE A 762 -36.41 -3.41 -14.96
CA PHE A 762 -36.84 -4.80 -15.08
C PHE A 762 -38.36 -4.94 -15.34
N TYR A 763 -38.91 -4.16 -16.28
CA TYR A 763 -40.31 -4.29 -16.74
C TYR A 763 -41.36 -4.12 -15.63
N GLU A 764 -41.16 -3.13 -14.75
CA GLU A 764 -41.98 -2.85 -13.57
C GLU A 764 -42.04 -4.02 -12.56
N ALA A 765 -40.95 -4.81 -12.48
CA ALA A 765 -40.85 -5.97 -11.59
C ALA A 765 -41.23 -5.63 -10.12
N PRO A 766 -41.98 -6.52 -9.45
CA PRO A 766 -42.51 -6.25 -8.12
C PRO A 766 -41.42 -6.15 -7.05
N ILE A 767 -41.69 -5.27 -6.08
CA ILE A 767 -40.77 -4.91 -5.01
C ILE A 767 -41.23 -5.55 -3.69
N PHE A 768 -40.52 -6.59 -3.26
CA PHE A 768 -40.73 -7.25 -1.96
C PHE A 768 -39.86 -6.57 -0.89
N THR A 769 -40.48 -5.99 0.13
CA THR A 769 -39.76 -5.26 1.19
C THR A 769 -39.73 -6.05 2.49
N ILE A 770 -38.54 -6.48 2.90
CA ILE A 770 -38.30 -7.12 4.21
C ILE A 770 -38.11 -5.99 5.25
N PRO A 771 -39.00 -5.85 6.25
CA PRO A 771 -38.82 -4.90 7.32
C PRO A 771 -37.59 -5.29 8.13
N GLY A 772 -36.72 -4.30 8.34
CA GLY A 772 -35.42 -4.52 8.93
C GLY A 772 -35.44 -4.61 10.46
N ARG A 773 -34.26 -4.37 11.04
CA ARG A 773 -34.03 -4.47 12.49
C ARG A 773 -33.18 -3.33 13.04
N THR A 774 -32.91 -2.30 12.23
CA THR A 774 -32.19 -1.13 12.71
C THR A 774 -32.94 -0.44 13.84
N TYR A 775 -32.20 -0.13 14.89
CA TYR A 775 -32.61 0.81 15.92
C TYR A 775 -32.46 2.25 15.37
N PRO A 776 -33.23 3.22 15.89
CA PRO A 776 -33.10 4.61 15.45
C PRO A 776 -31.69 5.14 15.68
N VAL A 777 -31.18 5.87 14.70
CA VAL A 777 -29.88 6.54 14.75
C VAL A 777 -30.12 8.05 14.72
N GLU A 778 -29.62 8.75 15.73
CA GLU A 778 -29.59 10.21 15.75
C GLU A 778 -28.47 10.71 14.82
N VAL A 779 -28.75 11.68 13.96
CA VAL A 779 -27.80 12.21 12.97
C VAL A 779 -27.52 13.67 13.28
N LEU A 780 -26.27 13.96 13.62
CA LEU A 780 -25.75 15.29 13.89
C LEU A 780 -24.91 15.77 12.71
N TYR A 781 -24.95 17.06 12.42
CA TYR A 781 -24.16 17.74 11.39
C TYR A 781 -23.34 18.86 12.02
N THR A 782 -22.18 19.20 11.46
CA THR A 782 -21.49 20.45 11.83
C THR A 782 -22.28 21.67 11.35
N LYS A 783 -22.11 22.80 12.04
CA LYS A 783 -22.72 24.09 11.63
C LYS A 783 -22.00 24.70 10.43
N GLU A 784 -20.69 24.54 10.41
CA GLU A 784 -19.76 25.10 9.42
C GLU A 784 -18.95 23.94 8.78
N PRO A 785 -18.39 24.13 7.57
CA PRO A 785 -17.59 23.11 6.91
C PRO A 785 -16.17 23.05 7.50
N GLU A 786 -15.79 21.90 8.04
CA GLU A 786 -14.45 21.68 8.61
C GLU A 786 -13.40 21.53 7.49
N THR A 787 -12.38 22.40 7.49
CA THR A 787 -11.27 22.33 6.51
C THR A 787 -10.29 21.19 6.79
N ASP A 788 -10.12 20.82 8.08
CA ASP A 788 -9.38 19.62 8.48
C ASP A 788 -10.30 18.53 9.02
N TYR A 789 -10.94 17.80 8.10
CA TYR A 789 -11.80 16.67 8.46
C TYR A 789 -11.05 15.57 9.24
N LEU A 790 -9.72 15.46 9.10
CA LEU A 790 -8.93 14.44 9.78
C LEU A 790 -8.80 14.77 11.26
N ASP A 791 -8.41 16.01 11.60
CA ASP A 791 -8.31 16.42 13.00
C ASP A 791 -9.69 16.57 13.66
N ALA A 792 -10.68 17.14 12.95
CA ALA A 792 -12.06 17.21 13.42
C ALA A 792 -12.64 15.81 13.72
N SER A 793 -12.28 14.78 12.94
CA SER A 793 -12.64 13.38 13.23
C SER A 793 -12.01 12.90 14.53
N LEU A 794 -10.73 13.18 14.77
CA LEU A 794 -10.03 12.78 15.98
C LEU A 794 -10.56 13.50 17.23
N ILE A 795 -10.81 14.81 17.14
CA ILE A 795 -11.42 15.59 18.22
C ILE A 795 -12.81 15.04 18.56
N THR A 796 -13.63 14.75 17.55
CA THR A 796 -14.97 14.16 17.72
C THR A 796 -14.90 12.78 18.41
N VAL A 797 -13.95 11.91 18.04
CA VAL A 797 -13.72 10.62 18.71
C VAL A 797 -13.36 10.79 20.19
N MET A 798 -12.49 11.74 20.51
CA MET A 798 -12.09 12.01 21.90
C MET A 798 -13.26 12.56 22.72
N GLN A 799 -14.05 13.47 22.16
CA GLN A 799 -15.27 13.99 22.79
C GLN A 799 -16.29 12.86 23.06
N ILE A 800 -16.55 11.99 22.08
CA ILE A 800 -17.41 10.81 22.25
C ILE A 800 -16.87 9.90 23.35
N HIS A 801 -15.55 9.65 23.37
CA HIS A 801 -14.95 8.77 24.36
C HIS A 801 -15.16 9.26 25.80
N LEU A 802 -14.97 10.57 26.03
CA LEU A 802 -15.04 11.22 27.35
C LEU A 802 -16.47 11.56 27.81
N THR A 803 -17.40 11.86 26.90
CA THR A 803 -18.73 12.43 27.25
C THR A 803 -19.93 11.53 26.97
N GLU A 804 -19.84 10.61 26.02
CA GLU A 804 -20.97 9.76 25.62
C GLU A 804 -20.96 8.39 26.35
N PRO A 805 -22.12 7.74 26.55
CA PRO A 805 -22.21 6.41 27.17
C PRO A 805 -21.33 5.31 26.51
N PRO A 806 -21.13 4.15 27.18
CA PRO A 806 -20.36 3.05 26.63
C PRO A 806 -20.91 2.50 25.30
N GLY A 807 -20.04 2.37 24.32
CA GLY A 807 -20.32 1.84 22.99
C GLY A 807 -19.16 2.15 22.04
N ASP A 808 -18.90 1.26 21.09
CA ASP A 808 -17.73 1.37 20.20
C ASP A 808 -17.95 2.41 19.10
N VAL A 809 -16.85 2.99 18.62
CA VAL A 809 -16.83 4.05 17.61
C VAL A 809 -16.31 3.50 16.28
N LEU A 810 -16.98 3.83 15.17
CA LEU A 810 -16.49 3.60 13.80
C LEU A 810 -16.21 4.95 13.13
N VAL A 811 -14.97 5.16 12.70
CA VAL A 811 -14.53 6.36 11.97
C VAL A 811 -14.28 5.99 10.51
N PHE A 812 -14.83 6.75 9.58
CA PHE A 812 -14.56 6.59 8.15
C PHE A 812 -13.42 7.53 7.70
N LEU A 813 -12.31 7.00 7.18
CA LEU A 813 -11.22 7.77 6.56
C LEU A 813 -10.91 7.23 5.16
N THR A 814 -10.23 8.02 4.31
CA THR A 814 -10.20 7.73 2.87
C THR A 814 -9.14 6.71 2.45
N GLY A 815 -8.03 6.56 3.19
CA GLY A 815 -6.94 5.66 2.81
C GLY A 815 -5.96 5.31 3.94
N GLN A 816 -5.05 4.37 3.64
CA GLN A 816 -4.12 3.80 4.62
C GLN A 816 -3.25 4.83 5.35
N GLU A 817 -2.76 5.86 4.65
CA GLU A 817 -1.86 6.87 5.27
C GLU A 817 -2.59 7.73 6.30
N GLU A 818 -3.78 8.24 5.98
CA GLU A 818 -4.65 8.94 6.94
C GLU A 818 -4.98 8.04 8.14
N ILE A 819 -5.25 6.75 7.93
CA ILE A 819 -5.58 5.82 9.01
C ILE A 819 -4.37 5.56 9.92
N ASP A 820 -3.19 5.25 9.35
CA ASP A 820 -1.98 5.01 10.14
C ASP A 820 -1.57 6.28 10.92
N THR A 821 -1.71 7.48 10.35
CA THR A 821 -1.45 8.75 11.04
C THR A 821 -2.54 9.10 12.07
N ALA A 822 -3.81 8.81 11.78
CA ALA A 822 -4.91 9.00 12.74
C ALA A 822 -4.74 8.11 13.98
N CYS A 823 -4.36 6.84 13.80
CA CYS A 823 -4.07 5.94 14.91
C CYS A 823 -2.88 6.42 15.76
N GLU A 824 -1.86 7.00 15.13
CA GLU A 824 -0.67 7.55 15.79
C GLU A 824 -1.02 8.76 16.66
N ILE A 825 -1.65 9.79 16.08
CA ILE A 825 -2.08 11.01 16.79
C ILE A 825 -3.09 10.69 17.90
N LEU A 826 -4.03 9.76 17.66
CA LEU A 826 -5.02 9.36 18.65
C LEU A 826 -4.38 8.64 19.85
N TYR A 827 -3.36 7.81 19.60
CA TYR A 827 -2.60 7.13 20.66
C TYR A 827 -1.75 8.12 21.48
N GLU A 828 -1.09 9.08 20.81
CA GLU A 828 -0.33 10.15 21.48
C GLU A 828 -1.25 11.03 22.36
N ARG A 829 -2.41 11.44 21.84
CA ARG A 829 -3.42 12.17 22.61
C ARG A 829 -3.94 11.38 23.81
N MET A 830 -4.27 10.10 23.64
CA MET A 830 -4.64 9.22 24.76
C MET A 830 -3.53 9.09 25.80
N LYS A 831 -2.26 8.96 25.38
CA LYS A 831 -1.10 8.90 26.27
C LYS A 831 -0.89 10.21 27.06
N SER A 832 -1.24 11.36 26.47
CA SER A 832 -1.17 12.67 27.14
C SER A 832 -2.24 12.93 28.19
N LEU A 833 -3.40 12.25 28.11
CA LEU A 833 -4.54 12.44 29.02
C LEU A 833 -4.42 11.70 30.36
N GLY A 834 -3.40 10.84 30.52
CA GLY A 834 -3.12 10.17 31.79
C GLY A 834 -4.05 9.00 32.15
N PRO A 835 -3.87 8.41 33.35
CA PRO A 835 -4.48 7.12 33.73
C PRO A 835 -5.93 7.21 34.22
N ASP A 836 -6.49 8.42 34.42
CA ASP A 836 -7.86 8.61 34.90
C ASP A 836 -8.92 8.46 33.78
N VAL A 837 -8.48 8.39 32.51
CA VAL A 837 -9.35 8.17 31.35
C VAL A 837 -9.45 6.68 31.02
N PRO A 838 -10.65 6.13 30.71
CA PRO A 838 -10.83 4.74 30.30
C PRO A 838 -9.96 4.33 29.09
N GLU A 839 -9.61 3.05 28.98
CA GLU A 839 -8.73 2.58 27.90
C GLU A 839 -9.41 2.66 26.52
N LEU A 840 -8.69 3.20 25.52
CA LEU A 840 -9.14 3.32 24.13
C LEU A 840 -8.39 2.34 23.22
N ILE A 841 -9.08 1.31 22.73
CA ILE A 841 -8.51 0.28 21.87
C ILE A 841 -8.66 0.69 20.40
N ILE A 842 -7.57 1.23 19.84
CA ILE A 842 -7.51 1.75 18.47
C ILE A 842 -7.19 0.60 17.49
N LEU A 843 -8.05 0.37 16.48
CA LEU A 843 -7.89 -0.68 15.46
C LEU A 843 -8.06 -0.11 14.03
N PRO A 844 -7.02 -0.13 13.18
CA PRO A 844 -7.11 0.30 11.78
C PRO A 844 -7.73 -0.77 10.86
N VAL A 845 -8.45 -0.38 9.80
CA VAL A 845 -9.05 -1.29 8.81
C VAL A 845 -8.92 -0.78 7.36
N TYR A 846 -8.06 -1.45 6.59
CA TYR A 846 -7.87 -1.21 5.15
C TYR A 846 -7.53 -2.50 4.39
N SER A 847 -7.68 -2.48 3.05
CA SER A 847 -7.66 -3.68 2.21
C SER A 847 -6.33 -4.43 2.19
N ALA A 848 -5.22 -3.71 2.42
CA ALA A 848 -3.87 -4.27 2.50
C ALA A 848 -3.51 -4.84 3.89
N LEU A 849 -4.38 -4.71 4.90
CA LEU A 849 -4.11 -5.18 6.26
C LEU A 849 -4.12 -6.73 6.33
N PRO A 850 -3.19 -7.38 7.05
CA PRO A 850 -3.22 -8.82 7.24
C PRO A 850 -4.54 -9.33 7.84
N SER A 851 -5.01 -10.48 7.34
CA SER A 851 -6.34 -11.03 7.69
C SER A 851 -6.52 -11.31 9.18
N GLU A 852 -5.47 -11.73 9.89
CA GLU A 852 -5.48 -11.94 11.34
C GLU A 852 -5.85 -10.66 12.10
N MET A 853 -5.44 -9.50 11.57
CA MET A 853 -5.73 -8.19 12.12
C MET A 853 -7.07 -7.61 11.69
N GLN A 854 -7.55 -7.99 10.51
CA GLN A 854 -8.95 -7.77 10.14
C GLN A 854 -9.90 -8.58 11.03
N THR A 855 -9.51 -9.76 11.52
CA THR A 855 -10.33 -10.55 12.47
C THR A 855 -10.47 -9.88 13.85
N ARG A 856 -9.42 -9.22 14.36
CA ARG A 856 -9.44 -8.59 15.70
C ARG A 856 -10.50 -7.50 15.91
N ILE A 857 -11.11 -6.98 14.84
CA ILE A 857 -12.18 -5.97 14.95
C ILE A 857 -13.51 -6.57 15.46
N PHE A 858 -13.70 -7.88 15.27
CA PHE A 858 -14.88 -8.62 15.74
C PHE A 858 -14.77 -9.04 17.21
N ASP A 859 -13.58 -8.94 17.82
CA ASP A 859 -13.42 -9.19 19.25
C ASP A 859 -14.14 -8.09 20.07
N PRO A 860 -14.84 -8.46 21.15
CA PRO A 860 -15.52 -7.50 22.02
C PRO A 860 -14.49 -6.72 22.87
N ALA A 861 -14.76 -5.44 23.12
CA ALA A 861 -13.96 -4.64 24.05
C ALA A 861 -13.99 -5.23 25.47
N PRO A 862 -12.83 -5.31 26.18
CA PRO A 862 -12.78 -5.60 27.61
C PRO A 862 -13.69 -4.69 28.46
N PRO A 863 -14.32 -5.19 29.54
CA PRO A 863 -15.21 -4.40 30.38
C PRO A 863 -14.53 -3.13 30.92
N GLY A 864 -15.10 -1.96 30.63
CA GLY A 864 -14.57 -0.66 31.03
C GLY A 864 -13.66 0.02 29.98
N SER A 865 -13.32 -0.65 28.89
CA SER A 865 -12.63 -0.04 27.73
C SER A 865 -13.61 0.29 26.60
N ARG A 866 -13.18 1.11 25.63
CA ARG A 866 -13.93 1.43 24.39
C ARG A 866 -13.08 1.10 23.17
N LYS A 867 -13.64 0.44 22.15
CA LYS A 867 -12.95 0.19 20.87
C LYS A 867 -13.25 1.31 19.87
N VAL A 868 -12.21 1.76 19.16
CA VAL A 868 -12.32 2.69 18.03
C VAL A 868 -11.79 1.99 16.79
N VAL A 869 -12.68 1.73 15.84
CA VAL A 869 -12.34 1.15 14.54
C VAL A 869 -12.18 2.30 13.54
N ILE A 870 -10.98 2.49 13.01
CA ILE A 870 -10.70 3.54 12.00
C ILE A 870 -10.59 2.85 10.64
N ALA A 871 -11.59 3.05 9.78
CA ALA A 871 -11.84 2.21 8.61
C ALA A 871 -11.97 2.99 7.30
N THR A 872 -11.64 2.31 6.21
CA THR A 872 -12.03 2.68 4.85
C THR A 872 -13.47 2.24 4.53
N ASN A 873 -13.96 2.52 3.31
CA ASN A 873 -15.25 2.09 2.78
C ASN A 873 -15.53 0.56 2.81
N ILE A 874 -14.55 -0.27 3.18
CA ILE A 874 -14.76 -1.70 3.48
C ILE A 874 -15.85 -1.89 4.56
N ALA A 875 -15.90 -1.00 5.56
CA ALA A 875 -16.90 -1.03 6.62
C ALA A 875 -18.30 -0.54 6.17
N GLU A 876 -18.42 0.08 5.00
CA GLU A 876 -19.62 0.78 4.52
C GLU A 876 -20.78 -0.15 4.12
N THR A 877 -20.47 -1.34 3.59
CA THR A 877 -21.44 -2.35 3.14
C THR A 877 -21.22 -3.71 3.84
N SER A 878 -20.13 -4.41 3.51
CA SER A 878 -20.00 -5.87 3.74
C SER A 878 -19.52 -6.33 5.12
N LEU A 879 -19.02 -5.44 6.00
CA LEU A 879 -18.59 -5.83 7.35
C LEU A 879 -19.68 -5.56 8.40
N THR A 880 -20.00 -6.56 9.22
CA THR A 880 -20.82 -6.46 10.43
C THR A 880 -19.92 -6.52 11.66
N ILE A 881 -19.58 -5.35 12.20
CA ILE A 881 -18.83 -5.24 13.46
C ILE A 881 -19.86 -5.01 14.57
N ASP A 882 -19.97 -5.96 15.49
CA ASP A 882 -20.86 -5.86 16.65
C ASP A 882 -20.34 -4.82 17.65
N GLY A 883 -21.25 -4.13 18.33
CA GLY A 883 -20.92 -3.21 19.42
C GLY A 883 -20.68 -1.75 19.00
N ILE A 884 -20.75 -1.40 17.71
CA ILE A 884 -20.75 -0.01 17.27
C ILE A 884 -22.06 0.67 17.69
N TYR A 885 -21.93 1.81 18.37
CA TYR A 885 -23.03 2.74 18.70
C TYR A 885 -22.79 4.14 18.14
N TYR A 886 -21.54 4.50 17.85
CA TYR A 886 -21.13 5.83 17.40
C TYR A 886 -20.45 5.75 16.03
N VAL A 887 -20.86 6.58 15.08
CA VAL A 887 -20.21 6.71 13.77
C VAL A 887 -19.72 8.14 13.58
N VAL A 888 -18.49 8.30 13.12
CA VAL A 888 -17.92 9.58 12.68
C VAL A 888 -17.67 9.50 11.18
N ASP A 889 -18.36 10.35 10.42
CA ASP A 889 -18.31 10.37 8.95
C ASP A 889 -17.88 11.76 8.45
N PRO A 890 -16.65 11.92 7.93
CA PRO A 890 -16.20 13.16 7.32
C PRO A 890 -16.76 13.39 5.90
N GLY A 891 -17.48 12.41 5.32
CA GLY A 891 -18.15 12.61 4.03
C GLY A 891 -17.28 12.34 2.80
N PHE A 892 -16.10 11.74 2.96
CA PHE A 892 -15.15 11.49 1.86
C PHE A 892 -14.90 10.00 1.58
N VAL A 893 -14.39 9.73 0.36
CA VAL A 893 -13.95 8.42 -0.12
C VAL A 893 -12.91 8.59 -1.23
N LYS A 894 -11.90 7.71 -1.31
CA LYS A 894 -11.01 7.63 -2.47
C LYS A 894 -11.62 6.73 -3.55
N GLN A 895 -11.78 7.26 -4.75
CA GLN A 895 -12.38 6.57 -5.89
C GLN A 895 -11.37 6.48 -7.05
N LYS A 896 -11.41 5.37 -7.78
CA LYS A 896 -10.66 5.21 -9.04
C LYS A 896 -11.44 5.91 -10.16
N VAL A 897 -10.75 6.70 -10.96
CA VAL A 897 -11.29 7.51 -12.06
C VAL A 897 -10.41 7.33 -13.29
N TYR A 898 -10.96 6.75 -14.34
CA TYR A 898 -10.31 6.65 -15.64
C TYR A 898 -10.55 7.92 -16.47
N ASN A 899 -9.48 8.54 -16.96
CA ASN A 899 -9.58 9.63 -17.93
C ASN A 899 -9.34 9.07 -19.35
N SER A 900 -10.40 9.02 -20.16
CA SER A 900 -10.35 8.49 -21.54
C SER A 900 -9.41 9.27 -22.48
N LYS A 901 -9.13 10.55 -22.20
CA LYS A 901 -8.26 11.39 -23.05
C LYS A 901 -6.77 11.15 -22.81
N THR A 902 -6.38 10.87 -21.56
CA THR A 902 -4.98 10.61 -21.20
C THR A 902 -4.67 9.12 -21.01
N GLY A 903 -5.69 8.27 -21.01
CA GLY A 903 -5.57 6.85 -20.67
C GLY A 903 -5.19 6.56 -19.21
N ILE A 904 -5.09 7.59 -18.34
CA ILE A 904 -4.62 7.43 -16.96
C ILE A 904 -5.77 7.04 -16.02
N ASP A 905 -5.52 6.01 -15.22
CA ASP A 905 -6.31 5.67 -14.04
C ASP A 905 -5.80 6.44 -12.81
N GLN A 906 -6.60 7.37 -12.29
CA GLN A 906 -6.26 8.22 -11.14
C GLN A 906 -7.06 7.81 -9.90
N LEU A 907 -6.46 7.89 -8.70
CA LEU A 907 -7.20 7.77 -7.44
C LEU A 907 -7.41 9.16 -6.82
N VAL A 908 -8.66 9.62 -6.85
CA VAL A 908 -9.05 10.98 -6.43
C VAL A 908 -9.85 10.89 -5.12
N VAL A 909 -9.66 11.86 -4.22
CA VAL A 909 -10.55 12.05 -3.06
C VAL A 909 -11.82 12.75 -3.53
N THR A 910 -12.96 12.10 -3.33
CA THR A 910 -14.28 12.60 -3.74
C THR A 910 -15.22 12.66 -2.54
N PRO A 911 -16.18 13.61 -2.49
CA PRO A 911 -17.32 13.52 -1.60
C PRO A 911 -18.12 12.23 -1.83
N ILE A 912 -18.78 11.73 -0.79
CA ILE A 912 -19.70 10.58 -0.89
C ILE A 912 -21.08 10.98 -1.42
N SER A 913 -21.86 10.00 -1.86
CA SER A 913 -23.29 10.20 -2.11
C SER A 913 -24.12 10.13 -0.83
N GLN A 914 -25.33 10.71 -0.86
CA GLN A 914 -26.33 10.60 0.22
C GLN A 914 -26.67 9.14 0.54
N ALA A 915 -26.69 8.27 -0.47
CA ALA A 915 -26.87 6.82 -0.30
C ALA A 915 -25.76 6.21 0.58
N GLN A 916 -24.48 6.50 0.29
CA GLN A 916 -23.36 6.05 1.12
C GLN A 916 -23.42 6.63 2.53
N ALA A 917 -23.66 7.94 2.66
CA ALA A 917 -23.80 8.62 3.94
C ALA A 917 -24.92 8.01 4.81
N LYS A 918 -25.98 7.47 4.20
CA LYS A 918 -27.04 6.72 4.89
C LYS A 918 -26.59 5.31 5.29
N GLN A 919 -25.81 4.61 4.46
CA GLN A 919 -25.23 3.30 4.80
C GLN A 919 -24.17 3.37 5.92
N ARG A 920 -23.37 4.44 5.95
CA ARG A 920 -22.43 4.76 7.03
C ARG A 920 -23.17 5.01 8.34
N ALA A 921 -24.17 5.89 8.35
CA ALA A 921 -25.01 6.12 9.52
C ALA A 921 -25.71 4.84 10.01
N GLY A 922 -26.20 4.01 9.09
CA GLY A 922 -26.82 2.71 9.38
C GLY A 922 -25.90 1.70 10.09
N ARG A 923 -24.58 1.94 10.21
CA ARG A 923 -23.68 1.10 11.01
C ARG A 923 -23.93 1.24 12.51
N ALA A 924 -24.31 2.43 12.98
CA ALA A 924 -24.60 2.70 14.39
C ALA A 924 -25.87 1.96 14.89
N GLY A 925 -26.90 1.87 14.03
CA GLY A 925 -28.22 1.33 14.41
C GLY A 925 -28.31 -0.20 14.45
N ARG A 926 -27.21 -0.94 14.33
CA ARG A 926 -27.22 -2.41 14.19
C ARG A 926 -27.35 -3.19 15.49
N THR A 927 -26.74 -2.70 16.57
CA THR A 927 -26.72 -3.39 17.87
C THR A 927 -27.74 -2.79 18.85
N GLY A 928 -27.95 -1.49 18.77
CA GLY A 928 -28.85 -0.70 19.62
C GLY A 928 -29.01 0.71 19.06
N PRO A 929 -29.78 1.59 19.72
CA PRO A 929 -29.92 3.00 19.31
C PRO A 929 -28.57 3.71 19.36
N GLY A 930 -28.22 4.45 18.32
CA GLY A 930 -26.87 5.02 18.15
C GLY A 930 -26.86 6.46 17.64
N LYS A 931 -25.65 7.02 17.50
CA LYS A 931 -25.41 8.38 17.00
C LYS A 931 -24.46 8.39 15.81
N THR A 932 -24.70 9.27 14.84
CA THR A 932 -23.81 9.55 13.71
C THR A 932 -23.46 11.03 13.67
N TYR A 933 -22.17 11.34 13.73
CA TYR A 933 -21.63 12.69 13.64
C TYR A 933 -21.07 12.89 12.22
N ARG A 934 -21.69 13.80 11.47
CA ARG A 934 -21.29 14.17 10.11
C ARG A 934 -20.50 15.46 10.15
N LEU A 935 -19.26 15.45 9.67
CA LEU A 935 -18.35 16.62 9.72
C LEU A 935 -18.57 17.56 8.52
N TYR A 936 -19.82 17.66 8.10
CA TYR A 936 -20.28 18.47 6.98
C TYR A 936 -21.68 19.00 7.29
N THR A 937 -21.99 20.17 6.74
CA THR A 937 -23.28 20.84 7.01
C THR A 937 -24.44 20.09 6.38
N GLU A 938 -25.66 20.23 6.97
CA GLU A 938 -26.86 19.66 6.35
C GLU A 938 -27.12 20.24 4.95
N ARG A 939 -26.71 21.49 4.70
CA ARG A 939 -26.79 22.10 3.38
C ARG A 939 -25.88 21.39 2.38
N ALA A 940 -24.61 21.14 2.72
CA ALA A 940 -23.70 20.40 1.84
C ALA A 940 -24.20 18.97 1.53
N TYR A 941 -24.80 18.30 2.53
CA TYR A 941 -25.44 17.00 2.34
C TYR A 941 -26.60 17.02 1.32
N ARG A 942 -27.40 18.09 1.28
CA ARG A 942 -28.54 18.22 0.34
C ARG A 942 -28.13 18.78 -1.03
N ASP A 943 -27.32 19.84 -1.02
CA ASP A 943 -27.03 20.68 -2.17
C ASP A 943 -25.77 20.25 -2.93
N GLU A 944 -24.69 19.83 -2.24
CA GLU A 944 -23.40 19.47 -2.87
C GLU A 944 -23.27 17.97 -3.17
N MET A 945 -23.72 17.10 -2.26
CA MET A 945 -23.63 15.64 -2.47
C MET A 945 -24.58 15.14 -3.56
N LEU A 946 -24.16 14.08 -4.26
CA LEU A 946 -25.00 13.31 -5.19
C LEU A 946 -26.00 12.45 -4.41
N THR A 947 -27.19 12.19 -4.96
CA THR A 947 -28.23 11.36 -4.33
C THR A 947 -27.82 9.89 -4.25
N THR A 948 -27.35 9.33 -5.37
CA THR A 948 -26.85 7.96 -5.53
C THR A 948 -25.38 7.96 -5.90
N ASN A 949 -24.72 6.80 -5.81
CA ASN A 949 -23.38 6.64 -6.40
C ASN A 949 -23.47 6.66 -7.92
N VAL A 950 -22.51 7.35 -8.56
CA VAL A 950 -22.21 7.13 -9.98
C VAL A 950 -21.81 5.66 -10.16
N PRO A 951 -22.34 4.92 -11.14
CA PRO A 951 -21.94 3.53 -11.41
C PRO A 951 -20.43 3.38 -11.72
N GLU A 952 -19.89 2.17 -11.56
CA GLU A 952 -18.48 1.90 -11.87
C GLU A 952 -18.21 1.93 -13.39
N ILE A 953 -19.19 1.48 -14.20
CA ILE A 953 -19.13 1.45 -15.68
C ILE A 953 -18.96 2.84 -16.33
N GLN A 954 -19.28 3.92 -15.62
CA GLN A 954 -19.12 5.30 -16.12
C GLN A 954 -17.77 5.95 -15.76
N ARG A 955 -16.90 5.25 -15.01
CA ARG A 955 -15.69 5.83 -14.38
C ARG A 955 -14.42 5.00 -14.53
N THR A 956 -14.44 3.94 -15.34
CA THR A 956 -13.36 2.94 -15.45
C THR A 956 -13.07 2.59 -16.90
N ASN A 957 -11.88 2.04 -17.20
CA ASN A 957 -11.56 1.55 -18.54
C ASN A 957 -12.43 0.33 -18.90
N LEU A 958 -13.13 0.41 -20.03
CA LEU A 958 -14.09 -0.59 -20.48
C LEU A 958 -13.51 -1.66 -21.42
N ALA A 959 -12.24 -1.59 -21.83
CA ALA A 959 -11.66 -2.48 -22.86
C ALA A 959 -11.83 -3.99 -22.56
N SER A 960 -11.67 -4.43 -21.31
CA SER A 960 -11.92 -5.83 -20.92
C SER A 960 -13.40 -6.22 -20.96
N THR A 961 -14.29 -5.27 -20.70
CA THR A 961 -15.76 -5.46 -20.70
C THR A 961 -16.30 -5.45 -22.13
N VAL A 962 -15.84 -4.53 -22.98
CA VAL A 962 -16.15 -4.48 -24.42
C VAL A 962 -15.70 -5.76 -25.11
N LEU A 963 -14.49 -6.26 -24.81
CA LEU A 963 -13.99 -7.54 -25.32
C LEU A 963 -14.90 -8.71 -24.91
N SER A 964 -15.36 -8.72 -23.65
CA SER A 964 -16.29 -9.74 -23.15
C SER A 964 -17.66 -9.66 -23.83
N LEU A 965 -18.23 -8.47 -24.00
CA LEU A 965 -19.52 -8.27 -24.68
C LEU A 965 -19.47 -8.70 -26.15
N LYS A 966 -18.42 -8.30 -26.89
CA LYS A 966 -18.19 -8.74 -28.28
C LYS A 966 -18.01 -10.27 -28.37
N ALA A 967 -17.37 -10.91 -27.38
CA ALA A 967 -17.25 -12.37 -27.31
C ALA A 967 -18.58 -13.10 -27.05
N MET A 968 -19.55 -12.45 -26.39
CA MET A 968 -20.94 -12.92 -26.29
C MET A 968 -21.78 -12.69 -27.57
N GLY A 969 -21.18 -12.15 -28.64
CA GLY A 969 -21.87 -11.82 -29.89
C GLY A 969 -22.67 -10.51 -29.84
N ILE A 970 -22.45 -9.66 -28.84
CA ILE A 970 -23.09 -8.36 -28.72
C ILE A 970 -22.30 -7.37 -29.59
N ASN A 971 -22.71 -7.29 -30.87
CA ASN A 971 -22.02 -6.48 -31.87
C ASN A 971 -22.34 -4.98 -31.74
N ASP A 972 -23.60 -4.63 -31.46
CA ASP A 972 -24.01 -3.26 -31.11
C ASP A 972 -23.91 -3.05 -29.60
N LEU A 973 -23.06 -2.11 -29.21
CA LEU A 973 -22.79 -1.72 -27.82
C LEU A 973 -23.46 -0.38 -27.45
N LEU A 974 -23.91 0.39 -28.44
CA LEU A 974 -24.61 1.66 -28.26
C LEU A 974 -26.10 1.43 -28.03
N SER A 975 -26.70 0.44 -28.70
CA SER A 975 -28.07 -0.03 -28.43
C SER A 975 -28.14 -1.08 -27.29
N PHE A 976 -27.06 -1.31 -26.55
CA PHE A 976 -27.10 -2.25 -25.43
C PHE A 976 -27.82 -1.63 -24.24
N ASP A 977 -28.75 -2.40 -23.67
CA ASP A 977 -29.69 -2.02 -22.61
C ASP A 977 -28.98 -1.95 -21.24
N PHE A 978 -28.09 -0.96 -21.07
CA PHE A 978 -27.49 -0.60 -19.80
C PHE A 978 -28.49 0.21 -18.94
N MET A 979 -28.55 -0.08 -17.64
CA MET A 979 -29.38 0.71 -16.69
C MET A 979 -28.88 2.16 -16.56
N ASP A 980 -27.57 2.36 -16.69
CA ASP A 980 -26.91 3.65 -16.85
C ASP A 980 -25.80 3.45 -17.88
N ALA A 981 -25.96 4.01 -19.08
CA ALA A 981 -25.01 3.79 -20.17
C ALA A 981 -23.63 4.42 -19.87
N PRO A 982 -22.52 3.79 -20.32
CA PRO A 982 -21.20 4.41 -20.27
C PRO A 982 -21.10 5.65 -21.20
N PRO A 983 -20.17 6.57 -20.96
CA PRO A 983 -19.86 7.64 -21.90
C PRO A 983 -19.42 7.07 -23.26
N MET A 984 -19.94 7.64 -24.35
CA MET A 984 -19.59 7.20 -25.71
C MET A 984 -18.08 7.33 -25.98
N GLU A 985 -17.43 8.36 -25.44
CA GLU A 985 -15.98 8.55 -25.49
C GLU A 985 -15.22 7.34 -24.93
N THR A 986 -15.51 6.92 -23.69
CA THR A 986 -14.88 5.76 -23.05
C THR A 986 -15.13 4.45 -23.82
N LEU A 987 -16.30 4.32 -24.45
CA LEU A 987 -16.63 3.19 -25.30
C LEU A 987 -15.82 3.18 -26.61
N ILE A 988 -15.67 4.34 -27.25
CA ILE A 988 -14.88 4.53 -28.48
C ILE A 988 -13.40 4.26 -28.21
N THR A 989 -12.81 4.86 -27.17
CA THR A 989 -11.41 4.62 -26.77
C THR A 989 -11.15 3.14 -26.45
N ALA A 990 -12.11 2.46 -25.82
CA ALA A 990 -12.03 1.02 -25.56
C ALA A 990 -12.07 0.18 -26.86
N MET A 991 -12.90 0.54 -27.84
CA MET A 991 -12.94 -0.14 -29.15
C MET A 991 -11.67 0.14 -29.97
N GLU A 992 -11.16 1.36 -29.97
CA GLU A 992 -9.86 1.74 -30.56
C GLU A 992 -8.69 0.94 -29.94
N GLN A 993 -8.66 0.82 -28.60
CA GLN A 993 -7.64 0.02 -27.91
C GLN A 993 -7.71 -1.47 -28.32
N LEU A 994 -8.91 -2.03 -28.51
CA LEU A 994 -9.06 -3.42 -28.96
C LEU A 994 -8.73 -3.62 -30.44
N TYR A 995 -9.02 -2.64 -31.30
CA TYR A 995 -8.64 -2.65 -32.72
C TYR A 995 -7.12 -2.58 -32.89
N THR A 996 -6.45 -1.62 -32.22
CA THR A 996 -4.98 -1.50 -32.25
C THR A 996 -4.27 -2.71 -31.62
N LEU A 997 -4.92 -3.43 -30.69
CA LEU A 997 -4.43 -4.73 -30.20
C LEU A 997 -4.59 -5.87 -31.23
N GLY A 998 -5.41 -5.72 -32.27
CA GLY A 998 -5.76 -6.78 -33.22
C GLY A 998 -6.86 -7.74 -32.71
N ALA A 999 -7.58 -7.34 -31.65
CA ALA A 999 -8.70 -8.08 -31.10
C ALA A 999 -10.00 -7.84 -31.90
N LEU A 1000 -10.15 -6.65 -32.49
CA LEU A 1000 -11.21 -6.31 -33.44
C LEU A 1000 -10.64 -6.18 -34.86
N ASP A 1001 -11.50 -6.39 -35.87
CA ASP A 1001 -11.21 -6.13 -37.29
C ASP A 1001 -11.78 -4.78 -37.77
N ASP A 1002 -11.62 -4.49 -39.08
CA ASP A 1002 -12.06 -3.25 -39.73
C ASP A 1002 -13.59 -3.06 -39.75
N GLU A 1003 -14.36 -4.12 -39.49
CA GLU A 1003 -15.83 -4.07 -39.32
C GLU A 1003 -16.25 -3.94 -37.84
N GLY A 1004 -15.28 -3.95 -36.92
CA GLY A 1004 -15.53 -3.92 -35.47
C GLY A 1004 -16.07 -5.25 -34.92
N LEU A 1005 -15.88 -6.36 -35.64
CA LEU A 1005 -16.17 -7.72 -35.21
C LEU A 1005 -14.95 -8.35 -34.52
N LEU A 1006 -15.14 -9.51 -33.87
CA LEU A 1006 -14.13 -10.12 -33.00
C LEU A 1006 -13.23 -11.11 -33.77
N THR A 1007 -11.93 -10.80 -33.87
CA THR A 1007 -10.97 -11.63 -34.60
C THR A 1007 -10.72 -12.98 -33.91
N ARG A 1008 -10.06 -13.91 -34.62
CA ARG A 1008 -9.58 -15.18 -34.01
C ARG A 1008 -8.61 -14.94 -32.84
N LEU A 1009 -7.87 -13.83 -32.86
CA LEU A 1009 -7.03 -13.40 -31.74
C LEU A 1009 -7.90 -12.86 -30.59
N GLY A 1010 -8.83 -11.94 -30.88
CA GLY A 1010 -9.76 -11.37 -29.91
C GLY A 1010 -10.59 -12.43 -29.17
N ARG A 1011 -11.09 -13.46 -29.88
CA ARG A 1011 -11.82 -14.58 -29.25
C ARG A 1011 -10.97 -15.32 -28.22
N ARG A 1012 -9.72 -15.64 -28.55
CA ARG A 1012 -8.77 -16.23 -27.60
C ARG A 1012 -8.46 -15.30 -26.42
N MET A 1013 -8.34 -13.99 -26.66
CA MET A 1013 -8.08 -13.00 -25.61
C MET A 1013 -9.23 -12.90 -24.61
N ALA A 1014 -10.48 -13.06 -25.04
CA ALA A 1014 -11.67 -13.00 -24.19
C ALA A 1014 -11.83 -14.22 -23.25
N GLU A 1015 -11.25 -15.37 -23.62
CA GLU A 1015 -11.26 -16.59 -22.81
C GLU A 1015 -10.33 -16.49 -21.58
N PHE A 1016 -9.28 -15.65 -21.66
CA PHE A 1016 -8.36 -15.39 -20.56
C PHE A 1016 -8.93 -14.35 -19.57
N PRO A 1017 -8.91 -14.62 -18.25
CA PRO A 1017 -9.37 -13.68 -17.22
C PRO A 1017 -8.29 -12.64 -16.87
N LEU A 1018 -7.85 -11.89 -17.87
CA LEU A 1018 -6.75 -10.93 -17.82
C LEU A 1018 -7.13 -9.65 -18.60
N GLU A 1019 -6.27 -8.64 -18.58
CA GLU A 1019 -6.46 -7.44 -19.41
C GLU A 1019 -6.05 -7.71 -20.87
N PRO A 1020 -6.68 -7.07 -21.87
CA PRO A 1020 -6.38 -7.31 -23.29
C PRO A 1020 -4.88 -7.20 -23.64
N MET A 1021 -4.14 -6.24 -23.06
CA MET A 1021 -2.69 -6.09 -23.28
C MET A 1021 -1.90 -7.30 -22.76
N LEU A 1022 -2.25 -7.81 -21.56
CA LEU A 1022 -1.68 -9.03 -20.99
C LEU A 1022 -2.06 -10.28 -21.81
N CYS A 1023 -3.29 -10.34 -22.34
CA CYS A 1023 -3.73 -11.43 -23.22
C CYS A 1023 -2.92 -11.47 -24.53
N LYS A 1024 -2.72 -10.32 -25.18
CA LYS A 1024 -1.92 -10.21 -26.41
C LYS A 1024 -0.47 -10.65 -26.15
N MET A 1025 0.14 -10.15 -25.07
CA MET A 1025 1.48 -10.51 -24.63
C MET A 1025 1.62 -12.04 -24.37
N LEU A 1026 0.65 -12.66 -23.68
CA LEU A 1026 0.67 -14.10 -23.42
C LEU A 1026 0.52 -14.93 -24.70
N ILE A 1027 -0.40 -14.56 -25.59
CA ILE A 1027 -0.61 -15.30 -26.86
C ILE A 1027 0.59 -15.13 -27.80
N MET A 1028 1.19 -13.93 -27.88
CA MET A 1028 2.41 -13.70 -28.69
C MET A 1028 3.62 -14.46 -28.15
N SER A 1029 3.72 -14.68 -26.83
CA SER A 1029 4.81 -15.46 -26.23
C SER A 1029 4.88 -16.92 -26.69
N VAL A 1030 3.75 -17.48 -27.17
CA VAL A 1030 3.70 -18.81 -27.78
C VAL A 1030 4.35 -18.77 -29.17
N HIS A 1031 4.05 -17.75 -29.97
CA HIS A 1031 4.67 -17.55 -31.29
C HIS A 1031 6.18 -17.25 -31.21
N LEU A 1032 6.63 -16.61 -30.12
CA LEU A 1032 8.04 -16.31 -29.86
C LEU A 1032 8.79 -17.41 -29.07
N GLY A 1033 8.09 -18.45 -28.60
CA GLY A 1033 8.68 -19.56 -27.84
C GLY A 1033 9.26 -19.14 -26.48
N CYS A 1034 8.64 -18.20 -25.78
CA CYS A 1034 9.05 -17.65 -24.48
C CYS A 1034 7.90 -17.65 -23.44
N SER A 1035 7.10 -18.70 -23.49
CA SER A 1035 5.79 -18.78 -22.84
C SER A 1035 5.83 -19.22 -21.38
N GLU A 1036 6.78 -20.05 -20.91
CA GLU A 1036 6.90 -20.32 -19.46
C GLU A 1036 7.29 -19.05 -18.69
N GLU A 1037 8.22 -18.27 -19.24
CA GLU A 1037 8.64 -16.99 -18.69
C GLU A 1037 7.46 -16.02 -18.68
N MET A 1038 6.75 -15.87 -19.80
CA MET A 1038 5.66 -14.91 -19.91
C MET A 1038 4.46 -15.27 -19.04
N LEU A 1039 4.06 -16.55 -19.00
CA LEU A 1039 3.04 -17.07 -18.11
C LEU A 1039 3.35 -16.72 -16.65
N THR A 1040 4.63 -16.77 -16.26
CA THR A 1040 5.10 -16.41 -14.92
C THR A 1040 5.05 -14.89 -14.69
N ILE A 1041 5.50 -14.08 -15.65
CA ILE A 1041 5.45 -12.60 -15.57
C ILE A 1041 4.01 -12.10 -15.46
N VAL A 1042 3.11 -12.52 -16.37
CA VAL A 1042 1.67 -12.19 -16.36
C VAL A 1042 1.02 -12.54 -15.02
N SER A 1043 1.39 -13.69 -14.44
CA SER A 1043 0.87 -14.14 -13.15
C SER A 1043 1.39 -13.33 -11.96
N MET A 1044 2.58 -12.73 -12.08
CA MET A 1044 3.17 -11.88 -11.05
C MET A 1044 2.64 -10.44 -11.13
N LEU A 1045 2.44 -9.89 -12.35
CA LEU A 1045 1.75 -8.60 -12.57
C LEU A 1045 0.31 -8.64 -12.05
N SER A 1046 -0.37 -9.77 -12.19
CA SER A 1046 -1.76 -9.99 -11.73
C SER A 1046 -1.92 -10.03 -10.18
N VAL A 1047 -0.88 -9.69 -9.41
CA VAL A 1047 -0.84 -9.68 -7.95
C VAL A 1047 -0.32 -8.36 -7.41
N GLN A 1048 -0.84 -7.95 -6.25
CA GLN A 1048 -0.33 -6.80 -5.50
C GLN A 1048 1.17 -6.93 -5.20
N ASN A 1049 1.87 -5.79 -5.19
CA ASN A 1049 3.33 -5.68 -5.10
C ASN A 1049 3.98 -6.72 -4.16
N VAL A 1050 4.87 -7.51 -4.75
CA VAL A 1050 5.51 -8.68 -4.15
C VAL A 1050 6.53 -8.29 -3.07
N PHE A 1051 7.14 -7.10 -3.17
CA PHE A 1051 8.13 -6.60 -2.22
C PHE A 1051 7.46 -5.95 -1.00
N TYR A 1052 8.09 -6.10 0.17
CA TYR A 1052 7.68 -5.47 1.42
C TYR A 1052 8.79 -4.52 1.91
N ARG A 1053 8.49 -3.23 2.06
CA ARG A 1053 9.48 -2.20 2.43
C ARG A 1053 9.14 -1.56 3.79
N PRO A 1054 9.40 -2.25 4.92
CA PRO A 1054 9.14 -1.70 6.27
C PRO A 1054 10.01 -0.46 6.53
N LYS A 1055 9.44 0.57 7.17
CA LYS A 1055 10.07 1.89 7.34
C LYS A 1055 11.40 1.84 8.09
N ASP A 1056 11.54 0.92 9.02
CA ASP A 1056 12.67 0.79 9.95
C ASP A 1056 13.80 -0.08 9.39
N LYS A 1057 13.56 -0.77 8.25
CA LYS A 1057 14.53 -1.68 7.60
C LYS A 1057 14.63 -1.47 6.08
N GLN A 1058 14.33 -0.25 5.60
CA GLN A 1058 14.30 0.10 4.17
C GLN A 1058 15.62 -0.24 3.47
N ALA A 1059 16.75 0.28 3.94
CA ALA A 1059 18.05 0.04 3.31
C ALA A 1059 18.41 -1.46 3.19
N LEU A 1060 18.02 -2.28 4.17
CA LEU A 1060 18.23 -3.74 4.13
C LEU A 1060 17.28 -4.43 3.14
N ALA A 1061 16.01 -4.00 3.08
CA ALA A 1061 15.05 -4.48 2.10
C ALA A 1061 15.47 -4.10 0.66
N ASP A 1062 15.99 -2.89 0.46
CA ASP A 1062 16.47 -2.39 -0.82
C ASP A 1062 17.77 -3.09 -1.24
N GLN A 1063 18.71 -3.34 -0.31
CA GLN A 1063 19.91 -4.15 -0.57
C GLN A 1063 19.54 -5.60 -0.91
N LYS A 1064 18.54 -6.19 -0.25
CA LYS A 1064 18.01 -7.51 -0.59
C LYS A 1064 17.33 -7.52 -1.95
N LYS A 1065 16.56 -6.48 -2.27
CA LYS A 1065 15.89 -6.31 -3.57
C LYS A 1065 16.91 -6.18 -4.72
N ALA A 1066 17.99 -5.42 -4.52
CA ALA A 1066 19.06 -5.25 -5.50
C ALA A 1066 19.72 -6.57 -5.95
N LYS A 1067 19.64 -7.65 -5.15
CA LYS A 1067 20.11 -8.99 -5.54
C LYS A 1067 19.26 -9.67 -6.62
N PHE A 1068 18.05 -9.17 -6.86
CA PHE A 1068 17.12 -9.67 -7.88
C PHE A 1068 16.99 -8.75 -9.09
N HIS A 1069 17.54 -7.53 -9.04
CA HIS A 1069 17.46 -6.56 -10.14
C HIS A 1069 18.12 -7.11 -11.40
N GLN A 1070 17.34 -7.27 -12.47
CA GLN A 1070 17.84 -7.60 -13.79
C GLN A 1070 18.03 -6.31 -14.62
N PRO A 1071 19.17 -6.14 -15.32
CA PRO A 1071 19.51 -4.88 -16.00
C PRO A 1071 18.58 -4.53 -17.18
N GLU A 1072 17.78 -5.49 -17.66
CA GLU A 1072 16.78 -5.34 -18.73
C GLU A 1072 15.42 -4.80 -18.24
N GLY A 1073 15.06 -4.98 -16.96
CA GLY A 1073 13.82 -4.41 -16.40
C GLY A 1073 13.16 -5.12 -15.22
N ASP A 1074 12.06 -4.51 -14.76
CA ASP A 1074 11.25 -4.98 -13.63
C ASP A 1074 10.51 -6.29 -13.93
N HIS A 1075 10.02 -6.50 -15.15
CA HIS A 1075 9.35 -7.74 -15.54
C HIS A 1075 10.25 -8.97 -15.36
N LEU A 1076 11.53 -8.87 -15.75
CA LEU A 1076 12.53 -9.91 -15.58
C LEU A 1076 13.03 -10.00 -14.13
N THR A 1077 13.01 -8.90 -13.38
CA THR A 1077 13.23 -8.89 -11.92
C THR A 1077 12.13 -9.69 -11.18
N LEU A 1078 10.86 -9.57 -11.58
CA LEU A 1078 9.75 -10.38 -11.02
C LEU A 1078 9.89 -11.86 -11.36
N LEU A 1079 10.32 -12.20 -12.58
CA LEU A 1079 10.62 -13.57 -13.00
C LEU A 1079 11.75 -14.17 -12.14
N ALA A 1080 12.86 -13.44 -11.96
CA ALA A 1080 14.00 -13.87 -11.15
C ALA A 1080 13.62 -14.10 -9.67
N VAL A 1081 12.71 -13.29 -9.11
CA VAL A 1081 12.14 -13.51 -7.76
C VAL A 1081 11.32 -14.80 -7.70
N TYR A 1082 10.42 -15.04 -8.67
CA TYR A 1082 9.59 -16.25 -8.69
C TYR A 1082 10.44 -17.52 -8.88
N ASN A 1083 11.43 -17.50 -9.77
CA ASN A 1083 12.35 -18.61 -9.98
C ASN A 1083 13.22 -18.88 -8.75
N SER A 1084 13.74 -17.82 -8.09
CA SER A 1084 14.44 -17.98 -6.81
C SER A 1084 13.58 -18.68 -5.76
N TRP A 1085 12.28 -18.36 -5.68
CA TRP A 1085 11.34 -18.99 -4.76
C TRP A 1085 10.97 -20.44 -5.14
N LYS A 1086 10.80 -20.73 -6.45
CA LYS A 1086 10.64 -22.07 -7.04
C LYS A 1086 11.82 -22.98 -6.65
N ASN A 1087 13.05 -22.46 -6.80
CA ASN A 1087 14.28 -23.16 -6.46
C ASN A 1087 14.42 -23.41 -4.95
N ASN A 1088 14.01 -22.44 -4.11
CA ASN A 1088 13.93 -22.58 -2.65
C ASN A 1088 12.67 -23.34 -2.17
N LYS A 1089 12.13 -24.26 -2.99
CA LYS A 1089 11.02 -25.18 -2.68
C LYS A 1089 9.79 -24.48 -2.08
N PHE A 1090 9.49 -23.28 -2.54
CA PHE A 1090 8.37 -22.44 -2.08
C PHE A 1090 8.42 -22.07 -0.57
N SER A 1091 9.61 -22.03 0.01
CA SER A 1091 9.87 -21.75 1.44
C SER A 1091 9.31 -20.41 1.93
N ASN A 1092 8.57 -20.45 3.05
CA ASN A 1092 8.09 -19.24 3.74
C ASN A 1092 9.24 -18.46 4.43
N PRO A 1093 10.16 -19.08 5.19
CA PRO A 1093 11.34 -18.39 5.74
C PRO A 1093 12.15 -17.60 4.70
N TRP A 1094 12.40 -18.20 3.54
CA TRP A 1094 13.14 -17.54 2.45
C TRP A 1094 12.47 -16.23 1.99
N CYS A 1095 11.13 -16.19 1.97
CA CYS A 1095 10.40 -14.97 1.64
C CYS A 1095 10.62 -13.89 2.71
N TYR A 1096 10.58 -14.25 3.99
CA TYR A 1096 10.77 -13.33 5.11
C TYR A 1096 12.19 -12.73 5.12
N GLU A 1097 13.22 -13.57 4.94
CA GLU A 1097 14.62 -13.14 4.87
C GLU A 1097 14.94 -12.19 3.72
N ASN A 1098 14.15 -12.22 2.64
CA ASN A 1098 14.35 -11.41 1.45
C ASN A 1098 13.28 -10.31 1.29
N PHE A 1099 12.48 -10.06 2.33
CA PHE A 1099 11.43 -9.02 2.36
C PHE A 1099 10.38 -9.17 1.25
N ILE A 1100 9.96 -10.41 0.99
CA ILE A 1100 8.98 -10.78 -0.03
C ILE A 1100 7.70 -11.30 0.62
N GLN A 1101 6.54 -10.92 0.07
CA GLN A 1101 5.23 -11.35 0.56
C GLN A 1101 4.88 -12.76 0.08
N ALA A 1102 5.10 -13.77 0.94
CA ALA A 1102 4.80 -15.18 0.63
C ALA A 1102 3.33 -15.43 0.21
N ARG A 1103 2.38 -14.62 0.71
CA ARG A 1103 0.96 -14.66 0.30
C ARG A 1103 0.79 -14.26 -1.18
N SER A 1104 1.48 -13.20 -1.62
CA SER A 1104 1.47 -12.73 -3.01
C SER A 1104 2.09 -13.77 -3.94
N LEU A 1105 3.23 -14.35 -3.57
CA LEU A 1105 3.90 -15.41 -4.35
C LEU A 1105 3.04 -16.67 -4.53
N ARG A 1106 2.38 -17.14 -3.47
CA ARG A 1106 1.42 -18.26 -3.57
C ARG A 1106 0.27 -17.94 -4.52
N ARG A 1107 -0.34 -16.77 -4.38
CA ARG A 1107 -1.39 -16.31 -5.30
C ARG A 1107 -0.89 -16.22 -6.75
N GLY A 1108 0.35 -15.75 -6.98
CA GLY A 1108 0.98 -15.76 -8.31
C GLY A 1108 1.15 -17.17 -8.87
N GLN A 1109 1.57 -18.14 -8.06
CA GLN A 1109 1.62 -19.55 -8.45
C GLN A 1109 0.23 -20.09 -8.82
N ASP A 1110 -0.82 -19.74 -8.08
CA ASP A 1110 -2.19 -20.25 -8.34
C ASP A 1110 -2.81 -19.60 -9.59
N ILE A 1111 -2.54 -18.32 -9.85
CA ILE A 1111 -2.82 -17.67 -11.14
C ILE A 1111 -2.10 -18.40 -12.27
N ARG A 1112 -0.80 -18.70 -12.10
CA ARG A 1112 0.03 -19.40 -13.10
C ARG A 1112 -0.52 -20.80 -13.42
N LYS A 1113 -1.00 -21.54 -12.41
CA LYS A 1113 -1.69 -22.84 -12.60
C LYS A 1113 -2.99 -22.68 -13.39
N GLN A 1114 -3.82 -21.67 -13.06
CA GLN A 1114 -5.07 -21.45 -13.80
C GLN A 1114 -4.81 -21.05 -15.25
N MET A 1115 -3.83 -20.17 -15.50
CA MET A 1115 -3.51 -19.73 -16.87
C MET A 1115 -2.91 -20.88 -17.69
N LEU A 1116 -2.09 -21.74 -17.09
CA LEU A 1116 -1.60 -22.98 -17.71
C LEU A 1116 -2.77 -23.89 -18.15
N GLY A 1117 -3.71 -24.19 -17.25
CA GLY A 1117 -4.88 -25.02 -17.57
C GLY A 1117 -5.87 -24.41 -18.58
N ILE A 1118 -5.74 -23.11 -18.90
CA ILE A 1118 -6.40 -22.48 -20.04
C ILE A 1118 -5.55 -22.69 -21.30
N MET A 1119 -4.23 -22.40 -21.26
CA MET A 1119 -3.33 -22.64 -22.40
C MET A 1119 -3.39 -24.09 -22.91
N ASP A 1120 -3.35 -25.08 -22.01
CA ASP A 1120 -3.49 -26.50 -22.32
C ASP A 1120 -4.80 -26.81 -23.06
N ARG A 1121 -5.92 -26.24 -22.57
CA ARG A 1121 -7.26 -26.39 -23.16
C ARG A 1121 -7.33 -25.83 -24.59
N HIS A 1122 -6.69 -24.70 -24.84
CA HIS A 1122 -6.67 -24.04 -26.15
C HIS A 1122 -5.50 -24.49 -27.05
N LYS A 1123 -4.75 -25.52 -26.64
CA LYS A 1123 -3.60 -26.10 -27.35
C LYS A 1123 -2.55 -25.04 -27.70
N LEU A 1124 -2.12 -24.31 -26.68
CA LEU A 1124 -1.03 -23.33 -26.75
C LEU A 1124 0.22 -23.94 -26.09
N ASP A 1125 1.18 -24.37 -26.91
CA ASP A 1125 2.37 -25.09 -26.44
C ASP A 1125 3.23 -24.24 -25.50
N VAL A 1126 3.57 -24.79 -24.33
CA VAL A 1126 4.33 -24.09 -23.30
C VAL A 1126 5.82 -24.42 -23.42
N VAL A 1127 6.55 -23.55 -24.12
CA VAL A 1127 7.99 -23.58 -24.32
C VAL A 1127 8.68 -22.49 -23.49
N SER A 1128 9.85 -22.80 -22.94
CA SER A 1128 10.77 -21.85 -22.27
C SER A 1128 11.83 -21.34 -23.24
N CYS A 1129 12.16 -20.05 -23.19
CA CYS A 1129 13.25 -19.45 -23.97
C CYS A 1129 14.62 -19.48 -23.28
N GLY A 1130 14.70 -19.99 -22.04
CA GLY A 1130 15.92 -19.99 -21.24
C GLY A 1130 16.49 -18.57 -21.07
N LYS A 1131 17.77 -18.37 -21.43
CA LYS A 1131 18.47 -17.09 -21.26
C LYS A 1131 18.15 -16.03 -22.34
N ALA A 1132 17.28 -16.31 -23.32
CA ALA A 1132 17.00 -15.39 -24.43
C ALA A 1132 16.01 -14.25 -24.05
N THR A 1133 16.42 -13.39 -23.10
CA THR A 1133 15.62 -12.27 -22.54
C THR A 1133 14.99 -11.38 -23.60
N VAL A 1134 15.67 -11.13 -24.72
CA VAL A 1134 15.17 -10.34 -25.87
C VAL A 1134 13.82 -10.85 -26.39
N ARG A 1135 13.57 -12.17 -26.39
CA ARG A 1135 12.26 -12.72 -26.82
C ARG A 1135 11.14 -12.34 -25.86
N VAL A 1136 11.42 -12.33 -24.56
CA VAL A 1136 10.49 -11.88 -23.51
C VAL A 1136 10.23 -10.37 -23.64
N GLN A 1137 11.26 -9.57 -23.89
CA GLN A 1137 11.11 -8.12 -24.11
C GLN A 1137 10.30 -7.81 -25.37
N LYS A 1138 10.54 -8.53 -26.49
CA LYS A 1138 9.70 -8.46 -27.70
C LYS A 1138 8.25 -8.83 -27.41
N ALA A 1139 8.00 -9.90 -26.65
CA ALA A 1139 6.64 -10.28 -26.25
C ALA A 1139 5.96 -9.20 -25.39
N ILE A 1140 6.66 -8.57 -24.44
CA ILE A 1140 6.14 -7.42 -23.66
C ILE A 1140 5.79 -6.25 -24.58
N CYS A 1141 6.70 -5.87 -25.48
CA CYS A 1141 6.49 -4.81 -26.46
C CYS A 1141 5.23 -5.07 -27.30
N SER A 1142 5.02 -6.31 -27.77
CA SER A 1142 3.84 -6.67 -28.58
C SER A 1142 2.48 -6.44 -27.89
N GLY A 1143 2.42 -6.49 -26.55
CA GLY A 1143 1.20 -6.25 -25.76
C GLY A 1143 1.06 -4.81 -25.27
N PHE A 1144 2.17 -4.15 -24.93
CA PHE A 1144 2.21 -2.83 -24.29
C PHE A 1144 2.80 -1.72 -25.18
N PHE A 1145 2.81 -1.89 -26.51
CA PHE A 1145 3.28 -0.88 -27.47
C PHE A 1145 2.60 0.50 -27.31
N ARG A 1146 1.33 0.56 -26.84
CA ARG A 1146 0.62 1.83 -26.50
C ARG A 1146 1.24 2.53 -25.28
N ASN A 1147 1.84 1.77 -24.36
CA ASN A 1147 2.45 2.24 -23.11
C ASN A 1147 3.98 2.37 -23.26
N ALA A 1148 4.41 3.09 -24.30
CA ALA A 1148 5.81 3.37 -24.58
C ALA A 1148 6.17 4.83 -24.30
N ALA A 1149 7.39 5.05 -23.81
CA ALA A 1149 7.93 6.39 -23.52
C ALA A 1149 9.38 6.51 -24.00
N LYS A 1150 9.73 7.70 -24.50
CA LYS A 1150 11.10 8.10 -24.89
C LYS A 1150 11.65 9.08 -23.86
N LYS A 1151 12.94 8.97 -23.54
CA LYS A 1151 13.65 9.86 -22.64
C LYS A 1151 13.77 11.27 -23.24
N ASP A 1152 13.45 12.27 -22.44
CA ASP A 1152 13.66 13.69 -22.76
C ASP A 1152 14.91 14.17 -22.00
N PRO A 1153 15.94 14.72 -22.69
CA PRO A 1153 17.15 15.23 -22.04
C PRO A 1153 16.93 16.31 -20.98
N GLN A 1154 15.81 17.04 -21.02
CA GLN A 1154 15.49 18.13 -20.10
C GLN A 1154 14.48 17.70 -19.02
N GLU A 1155 13.34 17.12 -19.41
CA GLU A 1155 12.20 16.95 -18.49
C GLU A 1155 12.05 15.55 -17.87
N GLY A 1156 12.73 14.53 -18.40
CA GLY A 1156 12.70 13.15 -17.88
C GLY A 1156 12.38 12.11 -18.95
N TYR A 1157 11.11 11.73 -19.08
CA TYR A 1157 10.59 10.94 -20.20
C TYR A 1157 9.28 11.57 -20.70
N ARG A 1158 8.95 11.36 -21.98
CA ARG A 1158 7.63 11.66 -22.56
C ARG A 1158 6.95 10.39 -23.05
N THR A 1159 5.64 10.29 -22.82
CA THR A 1159 4.82 9.26 -23.48
C THR A 1159 4.76 9.52 -24.99
N LEU A 1160 4.77 8.46 -25.82
CA LEU A 1160 4.77 8.65 -27.27
C LEU A 1160 3.46 9.26 -27.82
N ILE A 1161 2.34 9.04 -27.12
CA ILE A 1161 1.00 9.42 -27.58
C ILE A 1161 0.68 10.86 -27.19
N ASP A 1162 0.67 11.14 -25.88
CA ASP A 1162 0.21 12.43 -25.34
C ASP A 1162 1.35 13.43 -25.10
N GLN A 1163 2.62 13.00 -25.24
CA GLN A 1163 3.83 13.77 -24.94
C GLN A 1163 3.93 14.28 -23.48
N GLN A 1164 3.14 13.67 -22.57
CA GLN A 1164 3.10 13.94 -21.13
C GLN A 1164 4.43 13.59 -20.46
N VAL A 1165 4.85 14.42 -19.49
CA VAL A 1165 6.12 14.28 -18.78
C VAL A 1165 6.00 13.28 -17.63
N VAL A 1166 6.63 12.12 -17.82
CA VAL A 1166 6.52 10.96 -16.90
C VAL A 1166 7.90 10.57 -16.34
N TYR A 1167 7.89 9.95 -15.16
CA TYR A 1167 9.11 9.56 -14.44
C TYR A 1167 9.13 8.07 -14.12
N ILE A 1168 10.31 7.45 -14.05
CA ILE A 1168 10.43 6.07 -13.53
C ILE A 1168 10.15 6.10 -12.02
N HIS A 1169 9.25 5.23 -11.54
CA HIS A 1169 8.96 5.13 -10.11
C HIS A 1169 10.21 4.71 -9.30
N PRO A 1170 10.53 5.33 -8.14
CA PRO A 1170 11.72 5.01 -7.35
C PRO A 1170 11.83 3.56 -6.83
N SER A 1171 10.78 2.75 -6.97
CA SER A 1171 10.85 1.31 -6.68
C SER A 1171 11.27 0.45 -7.88
N SER A 1172 11.49 1.01 -9.07
CA SER A 1172 11.93 0.26 -10.26
C SER A 1172 13.41 -0.11 -10.17
N ALA A 1173 13.79 -1.29 -10.68
CA ALA A 1173 15.18 -1.66 -10.89
C ALA A 1173 15.90 -0.70 -11.86
N LEU A 1174 15.16 -0.05 -12.77
CA LEU A 1174 15.66 0.94 -13.74
C LEU A 1174 15.69 2.38 -13.20
N PHE A 1175 15.41 2.64 -11.91
CA PHE A 1175 15.48 4.02 -11.38
C PHE A 1175 16.88 4.63 -11.49
N ASN A 1176 17.93 3.84 -11.21
CA ASN A 1176 19.33 4.27 -11.30
C ASN A 1176 19.93 4.17 -12.71
N ARG A 1177 19.24 3.56 -13.68
CA ARG A 1177 19.72 3.33 -15.05
C ARG A 1177 18.68 3.85 -16.01
N GLN A 1178 18.95 5.01 -16.62
CA GLN A 1178 18.01 5.69 -17.51
C GLN A 1178 18.24 5.34 -19.00
N PRO A 1179 17.64 4.26 -19.54
CA PRO A 1179 17.62 3.98 -20.98
C PRO A 1179 16.91 5.11 -21.75
N GLU A 1180 17.07 5.14 -23.07
CA GLU A 1180 16.34 6.09 -23.91
C GLU A 1180 14.89 5.65 -24.16
N TRP A 1181 14.66 4.37 -24.48
CA TRP A 1181 13.33 3.85 -24.81
C TRP A 1181 12.86 2.81 -23.77
N VAL A 1182 11.63 2.99 -23.28
CA VAL A 1182 11.01 2.11 -22.30
C VAL A 1182 9.56 1.79 -22.62
N VAL A 1183 9.13 0.61 -22.16
CA VAL A 1183 7.71 0.24 -22.02
C VAL A 1183 7.39 0.10 -20.53
N TYR A 1184 6.20 0.55 -20.13
CA TYR A 1184 5.70 0.51 -18.75
C TYR A 1184 4.37 -0.25 -18.66
N HIS A 1185 4.10 -0.85 -17.50
CA HIS A 1185 2.84 -1.57 -17.27
C HIS A 1185 1.70 -0.61 -16.92
N GLU A 1186 1.85 0.13 -15.81
CA GLU A 1186 0.91 1.15 -15.31
C GLU A 1186 1.57 2.53 -15.30
N LEU A 1187 0.78 3.58 -15.55
CA LEU A 1187 1.15 4.97 -15.24
C LEU A 1187 0.30 5.46 -14.07
N VAL A 1188 0.93 5.87 -12.97
CA VAL A 1188 0.23 6.24 -11.73
C VAL A 1188 0.53 7.69 -11.36
N LEU A 1189 -0.50 8.53 -11.42
CA LEU A 1189 -0.42 9.90 -10.92
C LEU A 1189 -0.38 9.90 -9.38
N THR A 1190 0.57 10.63 -8.80
CA THR A 1190 0.69 10.89 -7.36
C THR A 1190 0.98 12.37 -7.11
N THR A 1191 2.19 12.73 -6.62
CA THR A 1191 2.72 14.10 -6.70
C THR A 1191 3.36 14.40 -8.06
N LYS A 1192 3.73 13.34 -8.79
CA LYS A 1192 4.16 13.32 -10.19
C LYS A 1192 3.58 12.06 -10.85
N GLU A 1193 3.62 12.00 -12.18
CA GLU A 1193 3.26 10.81 -12.94
C GLU A 1193 4.42 9.83 -12.96
N TYR A 1194 4.19 8.63 -12.41
CA TYR A 1194 5.22 7.59 -12.29
C TYR A 1194 4.86 6.34 -13.08
N MET A 1195 5.72 5.98 -14.03
CA MET A 1195 5.73 4.70 -14.73
C MET A 1195 6.14 3.58 -13.76
N ARG A 1196 5.38 2.47 -13.77
CA ARG A 1196 5.65 1.26 -13.00
C ARG A 1196 5.92 0.05 -13.89
N GLU A 1197 6.61 -0.92 -13.29
CA GLU A 1197 7.10 -2.15 -13.93
C GLU A 1197 7.72 -1.87 -15.31
N VAL A 1198 8.83 -1.16 -15.30
CA VAL A 1198 9.47 -0.59 -16.51
C VAL A 1198 10.43 -1.63 -17.13
N THR A 1199 10.55 -1.64 -18.46
CA THR A 1199 11.46 -2.53 -19.19
C THR A 1199 12.05 -1.83 -20.40
N THR A 1200 13.33 -2.06 -20.67
CA THR A 1200 14.03 -1.44 -21.81
C THR A 1200 13.58 -2.10 -23.11
N ILE A 1201 13.39 -1.30 -24.16
CA ILE A 1201 13.06 -1.80 -25.51
C ILE A 1201 13.97 -1.17 -26.57
N ASP A 1202 14.03 -1.82 -27.72
CA ASP A 1202 14.56 -1.25 -28.97
C ASP A 1202 13.37 -0.67 -29.78
N PRO A 1203 13.47 0.58 -30.29
CA PRO A 1203 12.41 1.21 -31.08
C PRO A 1203 11.97 0.38 -32.30
N ARG A 1204 12.88 -0.40 -32.92
CA ARG A 1204 12.57 -1.26 -34.08
C ARG A 1204 11.42 -2.23 -33.79
N TRP A 1205 11.27 -2.70 -32.55
CA TRP A 1205 10.24 -3.66 -32.16
C TRP A 1205 8.83 -3.05 -32.10
N LEU A 1206 8.70 -1.74 -31.83
CA LEU A 1206 7.39 -1.06 -31.80
C LEU A 1206 6.76 -1.05 -33.19
N VAL A 1207 7.57 -0.81 -34.23
CA VAL A 1207 7.16 -0.85 -35.64
C VAL A 1207 6.90 -2.30 -36.10
N GLU A 1208 7.74 -3.26 -35.69
CA GLU A 1208 7.58 -4.69 -36.00
C GLU A 1208 6.24 -5.27 -35.49
N PHE A 1209 5.81 -4.89 -34.27
CA PHE A 1209 4.59 -5.44 -33.66
C PHE A 1209 3.32 -4.60 -33.86
N SER A 1210 3.43 -3.36 -34.35
CA SER A 1210 2.27 -2.47 -34.56
C SER A 1210 2.49 -1.47 -35.72
N PRO A 1211 2.71 -1.93 -36.97
CA PRO A 1211 2.94 -1.05 -38.12
C PRO A 1211 1.70 -0.22 -38.52
N ALA A 1212 0.51 -0.59 -38.01
CA ALA A 1212 -0.72 0.17 -38.17
C ALA A 1212 -0.84 1.37 -37.20
N PHE A 1213 0.04 1.45 -36.19
CA PHE A 1213 0.03 2.51 -35.17
C PHE A 1213 1.34 3.31 -35.17
N PHE A 1214 2.46 2.66 -35.47
CA PHE A 1214 3.80 3.24 -35.50
C PHE A 1214 4.43 3.10 -36.89
N LYS A 1215 5.02 4.19 -37.37
CA LYS A 1215 5.75 4.26 -38.63
C LYS A 1215 7.15 4.82 -38.39
N VAL A 1216 8.17 4.28 -39.07
CA VAL A 1216 9.48 4.93 -39.14
C VAL A 1216 9.33 6.26 -39.89
N SER A 1217 9.83 7.35 -39.31
CA SER A 1217 9.89 8.65 -39.98
C SER A 1217 10.76 8.58 -41.24
N ASP A 1218 10.46 9.41 -42.22
CA ASP A 1218 11.27 9.51 -43.44
C ASP A 1218 12.53 10.33 -43.11
N PRO A 1219 13.76 9.75 -43.16
CA PRO A 1219 14.98 10.47 -42.76
C PRO A 1219 15.27 11.69 -43.66
N THR A 1220 14.63 11.78 -44.84
CA THR A 1220 14.73 12.96 -45.72
C THR A 1220 13.79 14.10 -45.33
N ARG A 1221 12.86 13.91 -44.36
CA ARG A 1221 11.80 14.87 -44.03
C ARG A 1221 11.67 15.06 -42.52
N LEU A 1222 12.04 16.25 -42.05
CA LEU A 1222 11.81 16.71 -40.66
C LEU A 1222 10.37 16.40 -40.19
N SER A 1223 10.25 15.63 -39.11
CA SER A 1223 8.98 15.23 -38.49
C SER A 1223 8.13 16.42 -38.06
N LYS A 1224 6.83 16.20 -37.82
CA LYS A 1224 5.97 17.27 -37.25
C LYS A 1224 6.52 17.74 -35.89
N GLN A 1225 7.08 16.83 -35.10
CA GLN A 1225 7.58 17.10 -33.75
C GLN A 1225 8.87 17.93 -33.79
N LYS A 1226 9.89 17.54 -34.58
CA LYS A 1226 11.14 18.31 -34.75
C LYS A 1226 10.90 19.73 -35.29
N LYS A 1227 9.84 19.95 -36.09
CA LYS A 1227 9.41 21.29 -36.53
C LYS A 1227 8.77 22.16 -35.44
N GLN A 1228 8.25 21.57 -34.37
CA GLN A 1228 7.61 22.28 -33.25
C GLN A 1228 8.56 22.48 -32.06
N GLN A 1229 9.63 21.68 -31.95
CA GLN A 1229 10.68 21.85 -30.95
C GLN A 1229 11.32 23.25 -31.05
N ARG A 1230 11.61 23.85 -29.89
CA ARG A 1230 12.22 25.18 -29.77
C ARG A 1230 13.45 25.07 -28.91
N LEU A 1231 14.60 25.48 -29.44
CA LEU A 1231 15.84 25.55 -28.68
C LEU A 1231 15.89 26.89 -27.93
N GLU A 1232 16.24 26.84 -26.65
CA GLU A 1232 16.61 28.01 -25.85
C GLU A 1232 18.09 27.87 -25.44
N PRO A 1233 18.84 28.98 -25.30
CA PRO A 1233 20.24 28.93 -24.90
C PRO A 1233 20.38 28.47 -23.43
N LEU A 1234 21.58 27.98 -23.08
CA LEU A 1234 21.91 27.54 -21.72
C LEU A 1234 21.60 28.62 -20.69
N TYR A 1235 21.05 28.20 -19.55
CA TYR A 1235 20.64 29.11 -18.47
C TYR A 1235 21.85 29.84 -17.84
N ASN A 1236 21.95 31.14 -18.10
CA ASN A 1236 22.92 32.03 -17.47
C ASN A 1236 22.29 32.71 -16.24
N ARG A 1237 22.78 32.40 -15.04
CA ARG A 1237 22.29 33.00 -13.78
C ARG A 1237 22.46 34.52 -13.70
N TYR A 1238 23.37 35.10 -14.49
CA TYR A 1238 23.70 36.53 -14.46
C TYR A 1238 22.88 37.38 -15.43
N GLU A 1239 22.10 36.76 -16.33
CA GLU A 1239 21.22 37.45 -17.28
C GLU A 1239 19.77 37.12 -17.01
N GLU A 1240 18.88 38.10 -17.16
CA GLU A 1240 17.44 37.83 -17.06
C GLU A 1240 16.99 36.86 -18.17
N PRO A 1241 16.13 35.88 -17.87
CA PRO A 1241 15.58 34.99 -18.88
C PRO A 1241 15.00 35.76 -20.06
N ASN A 1242 15.46 35.42 -21.27
CA ASN A 1242 15.10 36.05 -22.54
C ASN A 1242 15.59 37.49 -22.78
N ALA A 1243 16.52 38.03 -21.98
CA ALA A 1243 17.19 39.31 -22.27
C ALA A 1243 17.93 39.32 -23.61
N TRP A 1244 18.53 38.19 -23.99
CA TRP A 1244 19.22 37.95 -25.26
C TRP A 1244 18.33 38.11 -26.51
N ARG A 1245 17.00 38.07 -26.37
CA ARG A 1245 16.09 38.17 -27.52
C ARG A 1245 16.09 39.61 -28.05
N ILE A 1246 16.42 39.76 -29.34
CA ILE A 1246 16.43 41.06 -30.04
C ILE A 1246 15.12 41.84 -29.84
N SER A 1247 13.98 41.15 -29.82
CA SER A 1247 12.66 41.76 -29.58
C SER A 1247 12.45 42.32 -28.15
N ARG A 1248 13.21 41.86 -27.16
CA ARG A 1248 13.25 42.45 -25.80
C ARG A 1248 14.28 43.58 -25.71
N ALA A 1249 15.41 43.45 -26.39
CA ALA A 1249 16.38 44.55 -26.55
C ALA A 1249 15.76 45.77 -27.25
N PHE A 1250 14.93 45.55 -28.28
CA PHE A 1250 14.18 46.60 -28.98
C PHE A 1250 13.00 47.19 -28.17
N ARG A 1251 12.62 46.57 -27.04
CA ARG A 1251 11.65 47.11 -26.06
C ARG A 1251 12.34 47.75 -24.83
N ARG A 1252 13.68 47.73 -24.79
CA ARG A 1252 14.52 48.37 -23.77
C ARG A 1252 15.24 49.63 -24.30
N ARG A 1253 15.07 49.93 -25.59
CA ARG A 1253 15.37 51.20 -26.24
C ARG A 1253 14.08 51.95 -26.49
#